data_AF-A0A2Z5FXY5-F1
#
_entry.id   AF-A0A2Z5FXY5-F1
#
_cell.length_a   1.000
_cell.length_b   1.000
_cell.length_c   1.000
_cell.angle_alpha   90.00
_cell.angle_beta   90.00
_cell.angle_gamma   90.00
#
_symmetry.space_group_name_H-M   'P 1'
#
loop_
_entity.id
_entity.type
_entity.pdbx_description
1 polymer ?
#
loop_
_entity_poly.entity_id
_entity_poly.type
_entity_poly.pdbx_seq_one_letter_code
_entity_poly.pdbx_strand_id
1 'polypeptide(L)'
;MSIIESGSVVEAAIADAVVKPLRLSGSQPFTQQPGVYIMIGERTNVAGSPKFARLIKEGKYEEAVSIARQQVENGANVIDICMDEGMIDGVVAMTRFLQLLGSEPEVAKVPFMVDSSKWEVIEAGLKCLQGKGIVNSISLKEGEDKFRQNASTVLKYGAAAVVMAFDEQGQAATFDEKIRICERAYRILVDQVGFPSEDIIFDPNILTVATGMEEHNNYAVDFINATRWIKKNLPNAKVSGGVSNISFSFRGNNKVREAMHSAFLYHAIAAGMDMGIVNAGMLEVYEEIEPELKVLVEDVLLNRRPDATERLVEHGESLKSIGTVVSEKKAEEWRNGTVEERLSHALVKGIDAYIEVDTEEARIKFGRPLLVIEGPLMDGMSVVGDLFGAGKMFLPQVVKSARVMKKAVAHLTPFMEAEKAAMEAAGQVVKAQGKIVLATVKGDVHDIGKNIVGVVLACNNYEVIDMGVMVSSEKILERARTEKADLIGLSGLITPSLDEMVHVAKEMERQGFKIPLLVGGATTSRAHTAVKIAPHYSEPVVHVLDASRAVPVTTSLLSEDGKAEFVTQHRTDYEALRKAHSAPRQSVVSLEAARARRTSIEWRPEDLPVPQFTGLRVLDNFPLATLRDFIDWSPFFHTWGLKGAYPRILEHEGHGEQARQIFADGNALLDTIIEKKLVTARGVYGFFPANAVGDDVELYTDSKREKRLEEFHFLRQQANREGSEPCRSLSDFIAPKETGLADHIGAFAVTSGIGLQELCDRFRAAHDDYNAIMAEALADRLAEAFAECLHKRVREEWGYGCAEGLSNSDLIQEKYRGIRPAAGYPACPDHTEKGTLWRLLDVQANTGMVITESFAMWPGSSVSGLYFAHPESRYFSLGKIDRDQVVDYSQRKGMSVAEVERWLGQNLNYDPAQ
;
A
#
# COMPACT_ATOMS: atom_id res chain seq x y z
N MET A 1 71.07 9.54 -18.85
CA MET A 1 70.15 8.73 -19.68
C MET A 1 69.26 8.00 -18.70
N SER A 2 68.15 8.58 -18.26
CA SER A 2 66.89 8.89 -18.96
C SER A 2 65.83 7.89 -18.50
N ILE A 3 64.92 8.38 -17.65
CA ILE A 3 63.47 8.10 -17.58
C ILE A 3 63.15 6.61 -17.38
N ILE A 4 62.63 6.17 -16.22
CA ILE A 4 61.19 6.17 -15.90
C ILE A 4 61.05 6.19 -14.37
N GLU A 5 60.35 7.21 -13.87
CA GLU A 5 59.95 7.37 -12.46
C GLU A 5 58.74 6.50 -12.11
N SER A 6 58.73 6.12 -10.82
CA SER A 6 57.68 5.54 -10.01
C SER A 6 56.23 5.78 -10.45
N GLY A 7 55.55 4.70 -10.84
CA GLY A 7 54.10 4.62 -10.85
C GLY A 7 53.55 4.51 -9.42
N SER A 8 53.33 5.64 -8.77
CA SER A 8 52.27 5.75 -7.75
C SER A 8 51.00 6.16 -8.48
N VAL A 9 50.17 5.17 -8.85
CA VAL A 9 48.78 5.45 -9.17
C VAL A 9 48.15 5.84 -7.84
N VAL A 10 48.11 7.15 -7.59
CA VAL A 10 47.16 7.72 -6.64
C VAL A 10 45.81 7.43 -7.27
N GLU A 11 45.16 6.35 -6.83
CA GLU A 11 43.71 6.26 -6.88
C GLU A 11 43.20 7.47 -6.11
N ALA A 12 42.97 8.56 -6.83
CA ALA A 12 42.15 9.64 -6.36
C ALA A 12 40.80 8.99 -6.06
N ALA A 13 40.51 8.85 -4.77
CA ALA A 13 39.19 8.48 -4.31
C ALA A 13 38.19 9.40 -5.01
N ILE A 14 37.47 8.84 -5.99
CA ILE A 14 36.18 9.38 -6.38
C ILE A 14 35.31 9.09 -5.16
N ALA A 15 35.37 9.97 -4.17
CA ALA A 15 34.29 10.08 -3.21
C ALA A 15 33.05 10.31 -4.07
N ASP A 16 32.11 9.36 -4.06
CA ASP A 16 30.77 9.55 -4.60
C ASP A 16 30.27 10.90 -4.09
N ALA A 17 30.28 11.91 -4.96
CA ALA A 17 29.83 13.23 -4.59
C ALA A 17 28.34 13.10 -4.31
N VAL A 18 27.98 13.12 -3.03
CA VAL A 18 26.59 13.04 -2.57
C VAL A 18 25.80 14.14 -3.28
N VAL A 19 24.99 13.76 -4.27
CA VAL A 19 24.16 14.70 -5.02
C VAL A 19 23.21 15.37 -4.04
N LYS A 20 23.29 16.70 -3.96
CA LYS A 20 22.44 17.46 -3.05
C LYS A 20 21.06 17.67 -3.68
N PRO A 21 19.97 17.24 -3.02
CA PRO A 21 18.63 17.39 -3.57
C PRO A 21 18.16 18.84 -3.46
N LEU A 22 17.41 19.30 -4.47
CA LEU A 22 16.66 20.56 -4.37
C LEU A 22 15.61 20.41 -3.26
N ARG A 23 15.57 21.37 -2.33
CA ARG A 23 14.60 21.40 -1.24
C ARG A 23 13.79 22.68 -1.34
N LEU A 24 12.48 22.52 -1.48
CA LEU A 24 11.48 23.58 -1.54
C LEU A 24 10.46 23.36 -0.42
N SER A 25 9.56 24.31 -0.20
CA SER A 25 8.39 24.07 0.64
C SER A 25 7.26 25.04 0.32
N GLY A 26 6.04 24.53 0.37
CA GLY A 26 4.86 25.31 0.72
C GLY A 26 4.69 25.30 2.23
N SER A 27 3.48 24.97 2.71
CA SER A 27 3.22 24.59 4.10
C SER A 27 3.76 23.20 4.44
N GLN A 28 4.06 22.37 3.42
CA GLN A 28 4.72 21.08 3.57
C GLN A 28 6.12 21.10 2.91
N PRO A 29 7.09 20.34 3.44
CA PRO A 29 8.41 20.23 2.84
C PRO A 29 8.36 19.42 1.54
N PHE A 30 9.04 19.89 0.50
CA PHE A 30 9.20 19.21 -0.78
C PHE A 30 10.68 18.99 -1.05
N THR A 31 11.13 17.74 -0.97
CA THR A 31 12.52 17.36 -1.29
C THR A 31 12.53 16.56 -2.58
N GLN A 32 13.22 17.06 -3.60
CA GLN A 32 13.36 16.35 -4.86
C GLN A 32 14.12 15.03 -4.62
N GLN A 33 13.49 13.92 -4.98
CA GLN A 33 14.14 12.60 -4.98
C GLN A 33 14.92 12.40 -6.29
N PRO A 34 16.07 11.69 -6.27
CA PRO A 34 16.78 11.35 -7.49
C PRO A 34 15.88 10.60 -8.48
N GLY A 35 15.85 11.06 -9.74
CA GLY A 35 15.07 10.43 -10.81
C GLY A 35 13.58 10.81 -10.86
N VAL A 36 13.08 11.64 -9.93
CA VAL A 36 11.70 12.14 -9.96
C VAL A 36 11.64 13.46 -10.73
N TYR A 37 10.77 13.50 -11.74
CA TYR A 37 10.49 14.69 -12.55
C TYR A 37 9.48 15.61 -11.85
N ILE A 38 9.75 16.91 -11.80
CA ILE A 38 8.90 17.90 -11.12
C ILE A 38 8.02 18.63 -12.13
N MET A 39 6.71 18.50 -11.96
CA MET A 39 5.70 19.18 -12.76
C MET A 39 5.43 20.58 -12.21
N ILE A 40 5.66 21.63 -13.02
CA ILE A 40 5.36 23.01 -12.66
C ILE A 40 4.10 23.44 -13.43
N GLY A 41 3.02 23.77 -12.72
CA GLY A 41 1.74 24.14 -13.32
C GLY A 41 1.74 25.54 -13.94
N GLU A 42 1.42 25.66 -15.23
CA GLU A 42 1.49 26.90 -16.02
C GLU A 42 0.21 27.77 -16.08
N ARG A 43 -0.93 27.29 -15.54
CA ARG A 43 -2.26 27.87 -15.79
C ARG A 43 -2.58 29.11 -14.95
N THR A 44 -1.72 29.44 -14.00
CA THR A 44 -1.75 30.64 -13.13
C THR A 44 -0.89 31.77 -13.70
N ASN A 45 -0.88 31.88 -15.03
CA ASN A 45 -0.13 32.86 -15.79
C ASN A 45 -1.10 33.74 -16.60
N VAL A 46 -1.08 35.06 -16.36
CA VAL A 46 -1.96 36.02 -17.06
C VAL A 46 -1.68 36.07 -18.57
N ALA A 47 -0.43 35.94 -18.99
CA ALA A 47 -0.08 35.93 -20.41
C ALA A 47 -0.41 34.59 -21.10
N GLY A 48 -0.33 33.47 -20.38
CA GLY A 48 -0.48 32.11 -20.91
C GLY A 48 -1.88 31.51 -20.80
N SER A 49 -2.73 31.99 -19.89
CA SER A 49 -4.04 31.38 -19.57
C SER A 49 -5.17 32.39 -19.71
N PRO A 50 -5.94 32.35 -20.82
CA PRO A 50 -7.04 33.30 -21.07
C PRO A 50 -8.10 33.31 -19.95
N LYS A 51 -8.37 32.13 -19.36
CA LYS A 51 -9.31 31.99 -18.25
C LYS A 51 -8.79 32.70 -17.00
N PHE A 52 -7.52 32.49 -16.65
CA PHE A 52 -6.90 33.13 -15.48
C PHE A 52 -6.79 34.64 -15.67
N ALA A 53 -6.32 35.09 -16.84
CA ALA A 53 -6.23 36.50 -17.21
C ALA A 53 -7.56 37.24 -17.03
N ARG A 54 -8.66 36.64 -17.50
CA ARG A 54 -10.00 37.19 -17.34
C ARG A 54 -10.37 37.35 -15.86
N LEU A 55 -10.15 36.32 -15.04
CA LEU A 55 -10.51 36.34 -13.62
C LEU A 55 -9.72 37.39 -12.84
N ILE A 56 -8.42 37.53 -13.11
CA ILE A 56 -7.59 38.56 -12.46
C ILE A 56 -8.04 39.96 -12.86
N LYS A 57 -8.29 40.22 -14.15
CA LYS A 57 -8.80 41.52 -14.64
C LYS A 57 -10.17 41.89 -14.06
N GLU A 58 -11.05 40.92 -13.91
CA GLU A 58 -12.38 41.10 -13.33
C GLU A 58 -12.35 41.17 -11.79
N GLY A 59 -11.18 41.01 -11.16
CA GLY A 59 -11.02 41.03 -9.70
C GLY A 59 -11.58 39.80 -8.99
N LYS A 60 -11.86 38.72 -9.72
CA LYS A 60 -12.41 37.45 -9.20
C LYS A 60 -11.29 36.51 -8.75
N TYR A 61 -10.53 36.94 -7.74
CA TYR A 61 -9.36 36.21 -7.27
C TYR A 61 -9.73 34.85 -6.64
N GLU A 62 -10.87 34.75 -5.97
CA GLU A 62 -11.35 33.51 -5.34
C GLU A 62 -11.64 32.42 -6.39
N GLU A 63 -12.24 32.79 -7.52
CA GLU A 63 -12.40 31.88 -8.66
C GLU A 63 -11.03 31.53 -9.27
N ALA A 64 -10.07 32.46 -9.27
CA ALA A 64 -8.71 32.21 -9.77
C ALA A 64 -7.95 31.20 -8.88
N VAL A 65 -8.21 31.15 -7.56
CA VAL A 65 -7.66 30.12 -6.65
C VAL A 65 -8.05 28.72 -7.10
N SER A 66 -9.27 28.52 -7.61
CA SER A 66 -9.71 27.22 -8.13
C SER A 66 -8.85 26.70 -9.29
N ILE A 67 -8.28 27.61 -10.10
CA ILE A 67 -7.36 27.24 -11.18
C ILE A 67 -6.06 26.71 -10.60
N ALA A 68 -5.53 27.33 -9.53
CA ALA A 68 -4.36 26.82 -8.82
C ALA A 68 -4.66 25.46 -8.17
N ARG A 69 -5.81 25.29 -7.52
CA ARG A 69 -6.25 24.03 -6.90
C ARG A 69 -6.34 22.90 -7.94
N GLN A 70 -6.98 23.15 -9.07
CA GLN A 70 -7.11 22.17 -10.15
C GLN A 70 -5.74 21.71 -10.69
N GLN A 71 -4.74 22.60 -10.73
CA GLN A 71 -3.39 22.20 -11.15
C GLN A 71 -2.73 21.26 -10.14
N VAL A 72 -2.89 21.51 -8.84
CA VAL A 72 -2.37 20.62 -7.79
C VAL A 72 -3.09 19.27 -7.80
N GLU A 73 -4.42 19.26 -7.96
CA GLU A 73 -5.22 18.03 -8.10
C GLU A 73 -4.80 17.20 -9.32
N ASN A 74 -4.40 17.86 -10.41
CA ASN A 74 -3.88 17.22 -11.63
C ASN A 74 -2.38 16.88 -11.54
N GLY A 75 -1.76 16.97 -10.37
CA GLY A 75 -0.39 16.51 -10.13
C GLY A 75 0.72 17.55 -10.30
N ALA A 76 0.42 18.86 -10.35
CA ALA A 76 1.46 19.88 -10.29
C ALA A 76 2.17 19.88 -8.92
N ASN A 77 3.49 19.71 -8.92
CA ASN A 77 4.32 19.73 -7.71
C ASN A 77 4.70 21.15 -7.28
N VAL A 78 4.70 22.10 -8.21
CA VAL A 78 4.98 23.53 -7.99
C VAL A 78 3.98 24.33 -8.84
N ILE A 79 3.54 25.50 -8.36
CA ILE A 79 2.66 26.39 -9.12
C ILE A 79 3.44 27.60 -9.60
N ASP A 80 3.50 27.82 -10.92
CA ASP A 80 4.07 29.01 -11.55
C ASP A 80 3.03 30.14 -11.58
N ILE A 81 3.39 31.28 -11.00
CA ILE A 81 2.46 32.39 -10.79
C ILE A 81 3.04 33.62 -11.47
N CYS A 82 2.38 34.06 -12.53
CA CYS A 82 2.80 35.20 -13.33
C CYS A 82 1.65 36.20 -13.48
N MET A 83 1.87 37.43 -13.03
CA MET A 83 0.90 38.53 -13.07
C MET A 83 1.25 39.60 -14.11
N ASP A 84 2.20 39.30 -15.00
CA ASP A 84 2.69 40.26 -15.96
C ASP A 84 1.67 40.54 -17.07
N GLU A 85 1.12 41.75 -17.00
CA GLU A 85 0.32 42.33 -18.05
C GLU A 85 0.33 43.85 -17.94
N GLY A 86 0.37 44.56 -19.08
CA GLY A 86 0.44 46.02 -19.11
C GLY A 86 -0.72 46.77 -18.44
N MET A 87 -1.86 46.11 -18.18
CA MET A 87 -3.04 46.71 -17.56
C MET A 87 -3.25 46.34 -16.09
N ILE A 88 -2.36 45.52 -15.50
CA ILE A 88 -2.48 45.03 -14.12
C ILE A 88 -1.37 45.64 -13.27
N ASP A 89 -1.72 46.10 -12.05
CA ASP A 89 -0.71 46.39 -11.03
C ASP A 89 -0.16 45.06 -10.49
N GLY A 90 0.96 44.63 -11.08
CA GLY A 90 1.57 43.33 -10.79
C GLY A 90 1.96 43.16 -9.33
N VAL A 91 2.38 44.22 -8.63
CA VAL A 91 2.77 44.14 -7.21
C VAL A 91 1.54 43.82 -6.37
N VAL A 92 0.45 44.58 -6.56
CA VAL A 92 -0.80 44.37 -5.82
C VAL A 92 -1.43 43.02 -6.14
N ALA A 93 -1.47 42.64 -7.43
CA ALA A 93 -2.06 41.40 -7.87
C ALA A 93 -1.31 40.17 -7.37
N MET A 94 0.04 40.17 -7.44
CA MET A 94 0.89 39.09 -6.97
C MET A 94 0.75 38.89 -5.46
N THR A 95 0.86 39.98 -4.68
CA THR A 95 0.70 39.94 -3.22
C THR A 95 -0.68 39.40 -2.83
N ARG A 96 -1.76 39.94 -3.41
CA ARG A 96 -3.13 39.52 -3.09
C ARG A 96 -3.35 38.05 -3.42
N PHE A 97 -2.91 37.60 -4.60
CA PHE A 97 -3.15 36.23 -5.02
C PHE A 97 -2.35 35.23 -4.18
N LEU A 98 -1.06 35.49 -3.92
CA LEU A 98 -0.24 34.61 -3.06
C LEU A 98 -0.78 34.51 -1.63
N GLN A 99 -1.30 35.60 -1.06
CA GLN A 99 -1.96 35.57 0.25
C GLN A 99 -3.20 34.68 0.25
N LEU A 100 -4.02 34.73 -0.80
CA LEU A 100 -5.17 33.85 -0.95
C LEU A 100 -4.75 32.39 -1.13
N LEU A 101 -3.72 32.12 -1.94
CA LEU A 101 -3.18 30.76 -2.10
C LEU A 101 -2.63 30.21 -0.77
N GLY A 102 -1.96 31.05 0.03
CA GLY A 102 -1.47 30.68 1.36
C GLY A 102 -2.58 30.40 2.38
N SER A 103 -3.82 30.80 2.10
CA SER A 103 -5.00 30.50 2.92
C SER A 103 -5.80 29.28 2.44
N GLU A 104 -5.46 28.72 1.28
CA GLU A 104 -6.12 27.58 0.68
C GLU A 104 -5.29 26.29 0.93
N PRO A 105 -5.70 25.39 1.85
CA PRO A 105 -4.84 24.31 2.36
C PRO A 105 -4.27 23.38 1.27
N GLU A 106 -5.08 23.05 0.27
CA GLU A 106 -4.68 22.15 -0.81
C GLU A 106 -3.65 22.78 -1.76
N VAL A 107 -3.67 24.11 -1.92
CA VAL A 107 -2.69 24.81 -2.76
C VAL A 107 -1.45 25.21 -1.96
N ALA A 108 -1.65 25.66 -0.71
CA ALA A 108 -0.58 26.08 0.17
C ALA A 108 0.45 24.97 0.46
N LYS A 109 0.08 23.69 0.35
CA LYS A 109 0.99 22.57 0.60
C LYS A 109 2.16 22.49 -0.39
N VAL A 110 1.98 22.92 -1.64
CA VAL A 110 3.02 22.87 -2.67
C VAL A 110 3.83 24.18 -2.72
N PRO A 111 5.12 24.14 -3.11
CA PRO A 111 5.91 25.35 -3.31
C PRO A 111 5.36 26.23 -4.44
N PHE A 112 5.62 27.53 -4.36
CA PHE A 112 5.27 28.50 -5.39
C PHE A 112 6.51 29.01 -6.15
N MET A 113 6.37 29.12 -7.46
CA MET A 113 7.31 29.78 -8.34
C MET A 113 6.76 31.17 -8.70
N VAL A 114 7.46 32.21 -8.25
CA VAL A 114 7.08 33.61 -8.50
C VAL A 114 7.73 34.05 -9.80
N ASP A 115 6.89 34.33 -10.80
CA ASP A 115 7.30 34.73 -12.14
C ASP A 115 6.94 36.18 -12.46
N SER A 116 7.92 36.95 -12.96
CA SER A 116 7.73 38.32 -13.45
C SER A 116 8.98 38.85 -14.15
N SER A 117 8.78 39.70 -15.15
CA SER A 117 9.80 40.50 -15.82
C SER A 117 10.27 41.72 -15.01
N LYS A 118 9.48 42.12 -14.00
CA LYS A 118 9.74 43.24 -13.08
C LYS A 118 10.20 42.74 -11.72
N TRP A 119 11.36 43.22 -11.27
CA TRP A 119 11.98 42.78 -10.02
C TRP A 119 11.14 43.11 -8.78
N GLU A 120 10.50 44.27 -8.76
CA GLU A 120 9.65 44.74 -7.67
C GLU A 120 8.44 43.81 -7.41
N VAL A 121 7.92 43.15 -8.45
CA VAL A 121 6.84 42.16 -8.34
C VAL A 121 7.36 40.84 -7.77
N ILE A 122 8.55 40.38 -8.21
CA ILE A 122 9.22 39.20 -7.65
C ILE A 122 9.44 39.39 -6.15
N GLU A 123 10.01 40.52 -5.75
CA GLU A 123 10.29 40.79 -4.34
C GLU A 123 9.00 40.89 -3.51
N ALA A 124 7.93 41.49 -4.05
CA ALA A 124 6.62 41.52 -3.41
C ALA A 124 6.04 40.11 -3.22
N GLY A 125 6.22 39.23 -4.20
CA GLY A 125 5.80 37.84 -4.11
C GLY A 125 6.60 37.04 -3.07
N LEU A 126 7.93 37.17 -3.07
CA LEU A 126 8.81 36.51 -2.09
C LEU A 126 8.46 36.87 -0.64
N LYS A 127 8.07 38.12 -0.37
CA LYS A 127 7.58 38.56 0.96
C LYS A 127 6.32 37.84 1.43
N CYS A 128 5.56 37.22 0.51
CA CYS A 128 4.29 36.56 0.80
C CYS A 128 4.41 35.04 0.92
N LEU A 129 5.57 34.46 0.59
CA LEU A 129 5.74 33.00 0.62
C LEU A 129 5.83 32.48 2.06
N GLN A 130 5.11 31.40 2.34
CA GLN A 130 5.12 30.73 3.65
C GLN A 130 6.30 29.75 3.81
N GLY A 131 6.88 29.32 2.70
CA GLY A 131 7.98 28.36 2.62
C GLY A 131 9.01 28.73 1.55
N LYS A 132 9.93 27.81 1.26
CA LYS A 132 10.98 28.00 0.25
C LYS A 132 10.42 27.82 -1.16
N GLY A 133 10.14 28.94 -1.83
CA GLY A 133 9.72 28.96 -3.23
C GLY A 133 10.86 29.12 -4.24
N ILE A 134 10.48 29.38 -5.48
CA ILE A 134 11.41 29.58 -6.61
C ILE A 134 11.17 30.96 -7.23
N VAL A 135 12.25 31.64 -7.62
CA VAL A 135 12.20 32.85 -8.45
C VAL A 135 12.36 32.50 -9.92
N ASN A 136 11.41 32.89 -10.76
CA ASN A 136 11.47 32.76 -12.21
C ASN A 136 11.44 34.17 -12.85
N SER A 137 12.52 34.68 -13.43
CA SER A 137 13.90 34.17 -13.41
C SER A 137 14.86 35.33 -13.16
N ILE A 138 16.13 34.99 -12.93
CA ILE A 138 17.26 35.92 -13.00
C ILE A 138 18.11 35.59 -14.23
N SER A 139 18.79 36.59 -14.81
CA SER A 139 19.66 36.39 -15.97
C SER A 139 20.76 37.44 -16.06
N LEU A 140 21.71 37.24 -16.97
CA LEU A 140 22.85 38.13 -17.22
C LEU A 140 22.52 39.28 -18.18
N LYS A 141 21.27 39.39 -18.66
CA LYS A 141 20.85 40.37 -19.69
C LYS A 141 21.16 41.83 -19.31
N GLU A 142 21.11 42.16 -18.02
CA GLU A 142 21.37 43.51 -17.47
C GLU A 142 22.80 43.65 -16.92
N GLY A 143 23.68 42.70 -17.22
CA GLY A 143 25.05 42.65 -16.71
C GLY A 143 25.19 41.92 -15.37
N GLU A 144 26.44 41.57 -15.06
CA GLU A 144 26.78 40.75 -13.88
C GLU A 144 26.43 41.40 -12.55
N ASP A 145 26.55 42.73 -12.43
CA ASP A 145 26.30 43.43 -11.17
C ASP A 145 24.82 43.33 -10.77
N LYS A 146 23.92 43.48 -11.73
CA LYS A 146 22.48 43.31 -11.50
C LYS A 146 22.14 41.86 -11.19
N PHE A 147 22.76 40.92 -11.91
CA PHE A 147 22.60 39.49 -11.67
C PHE A 147 23.04 39.09 -10.25
N ARG A 148 24.21 39.55 -9.79
CA ARG A 148 24.69 39.34 -8.41
C ARG A 148 23.74 39.96 -7.39
N GLN A 149 23.29 41.19 -7.60
CA GLN A 149 22.36 41.87 -6.70
C GLN A 149 21.05 41.08 -6.54
N ASN A 150 20.49 40.63 -7.66
CA ASN A 150 19.26 39.84 -7.68
C ASN A 150 19.50 38.50 -6.98
N ALA A 151 20.57 37.78 -7.31
CA ALA A 151 20.93 36.51 -6.68
C ALA A 151 21.14 36.61 -5.15
N SER A 152 21.86 37.64 -4.68
CA SER A 152 22.02 37.90 -3.24
C SER A 152 20.68 38.17 -2.55
N THR A 153 19.75 38.82 -3.25
CA THR A 153 18.41 39.08 -2.72
C THR A 153 17.59 37.79 -2.66
N VAL A 154 17.61 36.94 -3.70
CA VAL A 154 16.95 35.62 -3.67
C VAL A 154 17.49 34.78 -2.51
N LEU A 155 18.81 34.76 -2.31
CA LEU A 155 19.47 34.05 -1.23
C LEU A 155 19.03 34.57 0.15
N LYS A 156 18.86 35.89 0.30
CA LYS A 156 18.37 36.52 1.54
C LYS A 156 16.95 36.06 1.90
N TYR A 157 16.09 35.80 0.91
CA TYR A 157 14.75 35.24 1.12
C TYR A 157 14.75 33.70 1.24
N GLY A 158 15.90 33.05 1.08
CA GLY A 158 16.04 31.60 1.18
C GLY A 158 15.39 30.83 0.02
N ALA A 159 15.11 31.47 -1.11
CA ALA A 159 14.45 30.86 -2.27
C ALA A 159 15.46 30.24 -3.25
N ALA A 160 14.99 29.33 -4.10
CA ALA A 160 15.74 28.83 -5.26
C ALA A 160 15.56 29.77 -6.46
N ALA A 161 16.40 29.64 -7.49
CA ALA A 161 16.37 30.53 -8.66
C ALA A 161 16.39 29.77 -9.98
N VAL A 162 15.44 30.10 -10.87
CA VAL A 162 15.55 29.82 -12.30
C VAL A 162 16.49 30.85 -12.91
N VAL A 163 17.51 30.36 -13.60
CA VAL A 163 18.52 31.13 -14.32
C VAL A 163 18.31 30.93 -15.80
N MET A 164 17.76 31.95 -16.46
CA MET A 164 17.52 31.90 -17.89
C MET A 164 18.83 32.12 -18.65
N ALA A 165 19.09 31.30 -19.68
CA ALA A 165 20.26 31.43 -20.55
C ALA A 165 20.14 32.65 -21.49
N PHE A 166 20.25 33.83 -20.89
CA PHE A 166 20.17 35.13 -21.54
C PHE A 166 21.25 36.04 -20.93
N ASP A 167 22.21 36.47 -21.75
CA ASP A 167 23.24 37.41 -21.38
C ASP A 167 23.15 38.72 -22.17
N GLU A 168 24.14 39.60 -22.03
CA GLU A 168 24.17 40.93 -22.65
C GLU A 168 24.18 40.86 -24.19
N GLN A 169 24.47 39.70 -24.79
CA GLN A 169 24.48 39.48 -26.23
C GLN A 169 23.14 38.98 -26.77
N GLY A 170 22.25 38.50 -25.91
CA GLY A 170 20.95 37.96 -26.32
C GLY A 170 20.59 36.65 -25.63
N GLN A 171 19.46 36.09 -26.07
CA GLN A 171 18.97 34.79 -25.63
C GLN A 171 19.73 33.67 -26.35
N ALA A 172 20.21 32.66 -25.63
CA ALA A 172 20.95 31.54 -26.22
C ALA A 172 20.06 30.65 -27.11
N ALA A 173 20.38 30.60 -28.40
CA ALA A 173 19.68 29.80 -29.39
C ALA A 173 20.40 28.47 -29.65
N THR A 174 21.71 28.51 -29.80
CA THR A 174 22.54 27.34 -30.15
C THR A 174 23.05 26.58 -28.93
N PHE A 175 23.45 25.33 -29.09
CA PHE A 175 24.07 24.54 -28.02
C PHE A 175 25.26 25.24 -27.37
N ASP A 176 26.18 25.79 -28.17
CA ASP A 176 27.40 26.46 -27.69
C ASP A 176 27.09 27.70 -26.84
N GLU A 177 26.10 28.49 -27.23
CA GLU A 177 25.64 29.64 -26.46
C GLU A 177 24.99 29.21 -25.14
N LYS A 178 24.14 28.17 -25.17
CA LYS A 178 23.45 27.65 -23.98
C LYS A 178 24.47 27.23 -22.92
N ILE A 179 25.49 26.45 -23.29
CA ILE A 179 26.51 25.99 -22.34
C ILE A 179 27.38 27.13 -21.83
N ARG A 180 27.79 28.07 -22.72
CA ARG A 180 28.61 29.24 -22.36
C ARG A 180 27.93 30.11 -21.31
N ILE A 181 26.65 30.42 -21.51
CA ILE A 181 25.89 31.29 -20.60
C ILE A 181 25.61 30.56 -19.27
N CYS A 182 25.17 29.30 -19.31
CA CYS A 182 24.91 28.52 -18.09
C CYS A 182 26.18 28.34 -17.25
N GLU A 183 27.33 28.05 -17.87
CA GLU A 183 28.60 27.96 -17.16
C GLU A 183 28.98 29.28 -16.49
N ARG A 184 28.95 30.39 -17.25
CA ARG A 184 29.27 31.72 -16.73
C ARG A 184 28.38 32.09 -15.54
N ALA A 185 27.07 31.88 -15.66
CA ALA A 185 26.13 32.16 -14.59
C ALA A 185 26.36 31.25 -13.36
N TYR A 186 26.63 29.96 -13.55
CA TYR A 186 26.94 29.02 -12.46
C TYR A 186 28.17 29.47 -11.66
N ARG A 187 29.25 29.84 -12.34
CA ARG A 187 30.49 30.31 -11.70
C ARG A 187 30.26 31.58 -10.90
N ILE A 188 29.48 32.53 -11.42
CA ILE A 188 29.14 33.74 -10.66
C ILE A 188 28.32 33.40 -9.41
N LEU A 189 27.30 32.55 -9.55
CA LEU A 189 26.42 32.18 -8.43
C LEU A 189 27.16 31.40 -7.33
N VAL A 190 27.92 30.37 -7.71
CA VAL A 190 28.60 29.49 -6.75
C VAL A 190 29.88 30.12 -6.21
N ASP A 191 30.76 30.62 -7.09
CA ASP A 191 32.11 31.02 -6.69
C ASP A 191 32.16 32.46 -6.12
N GLN A 192 31.23 33.35 -6.52
CA GLN A 192 31.25 34.76 -6.12
C GLN A 192 30.12 35.14 -5.15
N VAL A 193 28.90 34.62 -5.36
CA VAL A 193 27.74 34.94 -4.50
C VAL A 193 27.63 33.96 -3.33
N GLY A 194 28.13 32.73 -3.47
CA GLY A 194 27.96 31.65 -2.48
C GLY A 194 26.55 31.05 -2.49
N PHE A 195 25.86 31.10 -3.63
CA PHE A 195 24.53 30.53 -3.81
C PHE A 195 24.60 28.98 -3.76
N PRO A 196 23.73 28.29 -3.02
CA PRO A 196 23.74 26.83 -2.98
C PRO A 196 23.54 26.22 -4.37
N SER A 197 24.49 25.39 -4.80
CA SER A 197 24.47 24.77 -6.14
C SER A 197 23.21 23.95 -6.43
N GLU A 198 22.63 23.36 -5.39
CA GLU A 198 21.41 22.56 -5.42
C GLU A 198 20.12 23.39 -5.61
N ASP A 199 20.19 24.70 -5.42
CA ASP A 199 19.09 25.65 -5.57
C ASP A 199 19.14 26.42 -6.91
N ILE A 200 20.09 26.09 -7.78
CA ILE A 200 20.25 26.66 -9.12
C ILE A 200 19.50 25.79 -10.12
N ILE A 201 18.53 26.39 -10.81
CA ILE A 201 17.72 25.75 -11.86
C ILE A 201 18.00 26.49 -13.17
N PHE A 202 18.65 25.86 -14.15
CA PHE A 202 18.86 26.48 -15.45
C PHE A 202 17.64 26.31 -16.36
N ASP A 203 17.22 27.40 -16.99
CA ASP A 203 16.38 27.36 -18.20
C ASP A 203 17.27 27.68 -19.42
N PRO A 204 17.75 26.66 -20.15
CA PRO A 204 18.57 26.87 -21.34
C PRO A 204 17.74 27.29 -22.57
N ASN A 205 16.50 27.77 -22.39
CA ASN A 205 15.54 28.22 -23.40
C ASN A 205 15.00 27.09 -24.29
N ILE A 206 13.78 26.63 -24.00
CA ILE A 206 12.97 25.88 -24.97
C ILE A 206 12.46 26.87 -26.03
N LEU A 207 12.96 26.73 -27.25
CA LEU A 207 12.57 27.55 -28.40
C LEU A 207 11.68 26.77 -29.36
N THR A 208 10.87 27.49 -30.14
CA THR A 208 9.86 26.89 -31.03
C THR A 208 10.49 26.20 -32.24
N VAL A 209 10.07 24.97 -32.51
CA VAL A 209 10.46 24.20 -33.72
C VAL A 209 9.30 24.17 -34.74
N ALA A 210 9.54 23.56 -35.90
CA ALA A 210 8.55 23.46 -36.98
C ALA A 210 7.99 24.82 -37.45
N THR A 211 8.84 25.85 -37.48
CA THR A 211 8.48 27.21 -37.91
C THR A 211 8.62 27.42 -39.42
N GLY A 212 9.23 26.46 -40.13
CA GLY A 212 9.59 26.56 -41.54
C GLY A 212 10.95 27.18 -41.83
N MET A 213 11.67 27.67 -40.80
CA MET A 213 13.03 28.19 -40.93
C MET A 213 14.06 27.11 -40.55
N GLU A 214 15.02 26.84 -41.43
CA GLU A 214 16.02 25.78 -41.24
C GLU A 214 16.85 25.97 -39.95
N GLU A 215 17.16 27.22 -39.62
CA GLU A 215 17.88 27.63 -38.40
C GLU A 215 17.16 27.21 -37.10
N HIS A 216 15.84 27.00 -37.15
CA HIS A 216 15.02 26.64 -35.99
C HIS A 216 14.86 25.13 -35.82
N ASN A 217 15.23 24.32 -36.82
CA ASN A 217 15.01 22.87 -36.79
C ASN A 217 15.77 22.17 -35.66
N ASN A 218 16.93 22.72 -35.27
CA ASN A 218 17.80 22.10 -34.28
C ASN A 218 17.54 22.51 -32.83
N TYR A 219 16.62 23.45 -32.57
CA TYR A 219 16.42 24.04 -31.24
C TYR A 219 16.07 23.02 -30.13
N ALA A 220 15.25 22.01 -30.43
CA ALA A 220 14.94 20.94 -29.48
C ALA A 220 16.17 20.07 -29.16
N VAL A 221 16.94 19.72 -30.19
CA VAL A 221 18.17 18.93 -30.07
C VAL A 221 19.22 19.70 -29.25
N ASP A 222 19.39 20.99 -29.52
CA ASP A 222 20.31 21.86 -28.78
C ASP A 222 19.93 21.99 -27.31
N PHE A 223 18.63 22.08 -26.98
CA PHE A 223 18.17 22.04 -25.59
C PHE A 223 18.48 20.71 -24.90
N ILE A 224 18.19 19.58 -25.56
CA ILE A 224 18.45 18.24 -25.03
C ILE A 224 19.95 18.03 -24.80
N ASN A 225 20.79 18.47 -25.73
CA ASN A 225 22.24 18.40 -25.58
C ASN A 225 22.76 19.32 -24.47
N ALA A 226 22.26 20.55 -24.38
CA ALA A 226 22.61 21.49 -23.32
C ALA A 226 22.23 20.93 -21.95
N THR A 227 21.09 20.25 -21.84
CA THR A 227 20.67 19.54 -20.63
C THR A 227 21.70 18.51 -20.20
N ARG A 228 22.12 17.60 -21.11
CA ARG A 228 23.17 16.61 -20.80
C ARG A 228 24.46 17.27 -20.35
N TRP A 229 24.84 18.37 -21.01
CA TRP A 229 26.05 19.10 -20.67
C TRP A 229 25.96 19.74 -19.29
N ILE A 230 24.85 20.40 -18.96
CA ILE A 230 24.63 21.03 -17.65
C ILE A 230 24.71 19.97 -16.55
N LYS A 231 23.99 18.84 -16.70
CA LYS A 231 24.00 17.76 -15.69
C LYS A 231 25.38 17.14 -15.48
N LYS A 232 26.20 17.09 -16.53
CA LYS A 232 27.56 16.55 -16.47
C LYS A 232 28.57 17.52 -15.87
N ASN A 233 28.47 18.82 -16.18
CA ASN A 233 29.53 19.78 -15.92
C ASN A 233 29.23 20.76 -14.76
N LEU A 234 27.96 20.93 -14.38
CA LEU A 234 27.51 21.85 -13.34
C LEU A 234 26.90 21.04 -12.17
N PRO A 235 27.71 20.66 -11.16
CA PRO A 235 27.27 19.79 -10.07
C PRO A 235 26.05 20.33 -9.33
N ASN A 236 25.13 19.44 -8.95
CA ASN A 236 23.88 19.74 -8.25
C ASN A 236 22.89 20.66 -8.99
N ALA A 237 23.25 21.32 -10.09
CA ALA A 237 22.34 22.18 -10.83
C ALA A 237 21.18 21.36 -11.43
N LYS A 238 20.02 22.01 -11.51
CA LYS A 238 18.80 21.45 -12.09
C LYS A 238 18.53 22.08 -13.45
N VAL A 239 17.71 21.43 -14.29
CA VAL A 239 17.29 21.96 -15.59
C VAL A 239 15.76 22.01 -15.68
N SER A 240 15.25 23.16 -16.14
CA SER A 240 13.84 23.46 -16.36
C SER A 240 13.60 24.09 -17.74
N GLY A 241 12.34 24.25 -18.12
CA GLY A 241 11.94 25.04 -19.28
C GLY A 241 10.42 25.07 -19.49
N GLY A 242 9.96 26.10 -20.20
CA GLY A 242 8.59 26.22 -20.68
C GLY A 242 8.27 25.28 -21.83
N VAL A 243 7.71 24.10 -21.55
CA VAL A 243 7.45 23.05 -22.56
C VAL A 243 6.47 23.55 -23.61
N SER A 244 5.50 24.37 -23.22
CA SER A 244 4.54 25.00 -24.13
C SER A 244 5.19 25.78 -25.28
N ASN A 245 6.43 26.25 -25.13
CA ASN A 245 7.14 27.02 -26.16
C ASN A 245 7.54 26.17 -27.38
N ILE A 246 7.75 24.86 -27.20
CA ILE A 246 8.23 23.99 -28.27
C ILE A 246 7.22 23.87 -29.42
N SER A 247 5.92 23.94 -29.11
CA SER A 247 4.82 23.67 -30.03
C SER A 247 4.04 24.91 -30.43
N PHE A 248 4.61 26.11 -30.29
CA PHE A 248 3.90 27.36 -30.63
C PHE A 248 3.47 27.46 -32.11
N SER A 249 4.21 26.83 -33.03
CA SER A 249 3.84 26.74 -34.45
C SER A 249 2.48 26.04 -34.68
N PHE A 250 1.99 25.25 -33.72
CA PHE A 250 0.76 24.46 -33.82
C PHE A 250 -0.38 24.98 -32.93
N ARG A 251 -0.36 26.26 -32.52
CA ARG A 251 -1.47 26.87 -31.76
C ARG A 251 -2.83 26.61 -32.43
N GLY A 252 -3.79 26.13 -31.65
CA GLY A 252 -5.12 25.72 -32.13
C GLY A 252 -5.24 24.26 -32.60
N ASN A 253 -4.15 23.48 -32.61
CA ASN A 253 -4.18 22.03 -32.80
C ASN A 253 -3.68 21.33 -31.52
N ASN A 254 -4.59 21.11 -30.56
CA ASN A 254 -4.20 20.54 -29.27
C ASN A 254 -3.63 19.13 -29.40
N LYS A 255 -4.17 18.29 -30.29
CA LYS A 255 -3.69 16.91 -30.49
C LYS A 255 -2.22 16.84 -30.87
N VAL A 256 -1.78 17.67 -31.83
CA VAL A 256 -0.36 17.73 -32.21
C VAL A 256 0.49 18.34 -31.09
N ARG A 257 -0.02 19.36 -30.40
CA ARG A 257 0.72 20.01 -29.31
C ARG A 257 0.96 19.08 -28.13
N GLU A 258 -0.05 18.32 -27.72
CA GLU A 258 0.03 17.34 -26.63
C GLU A 258 1.04 16.23 -26.97
N ALA A 259 0.97 15.69 -28.20
CA ALA A 259 1.96 14.72 -28.69
C ALA A 259 3.40 15.28 -28.69
N MET A 260 3.59 16.53 -29.14
CA MET A 260 4.91 17.19 -29.09
C MET A 260 5.41 17.41 -27.67
N HIS A 261 4.54 17.78 -26.73
CA HIS A 261 4.90 17.97 -25.32
C HIS A 261 5.36 16.66 -24.70
N SER A 262 4.57 15.59 -24.85
CA SER A 262 4.88 14.28 -24.30
C SER A 262 6.15 13.66 -24.90
N ALA A 263 6.33 13.76 -26.22
CA ALA A 263 7.55 13.26 -26.88
C ALA A 263 8.79 14.09 -26.52
N PHE A 264 8.69 15.41 -26.43
CA PHE A 264 9.80 16.26 -26.01
C PHE A 264 10.23 15.94 -24.57
N LEU A 265 9.26 15.83 -23.66
CA LEU A 265 9.52 15.48 -22.27
C LEU A 265 10.18 14.12 -22.14
N TYR A 266 9.72 13.10 -22.89
CA TYR A 266 10.34 11.78 -22.90
C TYR A 266 11.86 11.86 -23.18
N HIS A 267 12.26 12.60 -24.22
CA HIS A 267 13.67 12.75 -24.59
C HIS A 267 14.45 13.68 -23.65
N ALA A 268 13.85 14.77 -23.20
CA ALA A 268 14.49 15.74 -22.31
C ALA A 268 14.71 15.18 -20.89
N ILE A 269 13.76 14.42 -20.36
CA ILE A 269 13.89 13.72 -19.07
C ILE A 269 14.99 12.66 -19.16
N ALA A 270 15.02 11.87 -20.23
CA ALA A 270 16.10 10.91 -20.48
C ALA A 270 17.49 11.59 -20.60
N ALA A 271 17.53 12.84 -21.04
CA ALA A 271 18.74 13.67 -21.08
C ALA A 271 19.12 14.30 -19.73
N GLY A 272 18.24 14.20 -18.72
CA GLY A 272 18.46 14.67 -17.35
C GLY A 272 17.73 15.95 -16.97
N MET A 273 16.68 16.35 -17.71
CA MET A 273 15.80 17.46 -17.32
C MET A 273 15.07 17.12 -16.02
N ASP A 274 15.10 18.02 -15.05
CA ASP A 274 14.62 17.76 -13.68
C ASP A 274 13.17 18.19 -13.47
N MET A 275 12.72 19.22 -14.19
CA MET A 275 11.41 19.82 -14.03
C MET A 275 10.96 20.54 -15.29
N GLY A 276 9.67 20.86 -15.43
CA GLY A 276 9.18 21.64 -16.57
C GLY A 276 7.86 22.33 -16.31
N ILE A 277 7.68 23.47 -16.97
CA ILE A 277 6.47 24.29 -16.90
C ILE A 277 5.51 23.78 -17.99
N VAL A 278 4.41 23.19 -17.53
CA VAL A 278 3.47 22.39 -18.32
C VAL A 278 2.03 22.58 -17.86
N ASN A 279 1.07 22.25 -18.72
CA ASN A 279 -0.29 22.01 -18.30
C ASN A 279 -0.44 20.57 -17.80
N ALA A 280 -0.38 20.37 -16.49
CA ALA A 280 -0.42 19.05 -15.85
C ALA A 280 -1.63 18.19 -16.28
N GLY A 281 -2.76 18.81 -16.64
CA GLY A 281 -3.97 18.08 -17.07
C GLY A 281 -4.05 17.74 -18.56
N MET A 282 -3.04 18.06 -19.38
CA MET A 282 -3.05 17.83 -20.85
C MET A 282 -1.88 16.98 -21.35
N LEU A 283 -1.12 16.30 -20.49
CA LEU A 283 -0.06 15.40 -20.94
C LEU A 283 -0.62 14.03 -21.31
N GLU A 284 -0.54 13.67 -22.58
CA GLU A 284 -0.84 12.32 -23.08
C GLU A 284 0.31 11.36 -22.72
N VAL A 285 0.02 10.07 -22.54
CA VAL A 285 1.05 9.06 -22.28
C VAL A 285 1.84 8.80 -23.58
N TYR A 286 3.18 8.88 -23.53
CA TYR A 286 4.05 8.77 -24.71
C TYR A 286 3.84 7.48 -25.56
N GLU A 287 3.48 6.37 -24.93
CA GLU A 287 3.17 5.11 -25.62
C GLU A 287 1.76 5.05 -26.23
N GLU A 288 0.88 5.96 -25.83
CA GLU A 288 -0.49 6.07 -26.34
C GLU A 288 -0.58 7.05 -27.53
N ILE A 289 0.47 7.84 -27.78
CA ILE A 289 0.56 8.68 -28.98
C ILE A 289 0.44 7.79 -30.21
N GLU A 290 -0.51 8.14 -31.08
CA GLU A 290 -0.79 7.42 -32.32
C GLU A 290 0.52 7.17 -33.12
N PRO A 291 0.79 5.93 -33.56
CA PRO A 291 2.11 5.55 -34.09
C PRO A 291 2.62 6.42 -35.25
N GLU A 292 1.77 6.83 -36.19
CA GLU A 292 2.16 7.71 -37.30
C GLU A 292 2.49 9.12 -36.81
N LEU A 293 1.62 9.72 -35.99
CA LEU A 293 1.86 11.02 -35.36
C LEU A 293 3.11 11.03 -34.50
N LYS A 294 3.39 9.95 -33.75
CA LYS A 294 4.59 9.79 -32.92
C LYS A 294 5.86 9.91 -33.76
N VAL A 295 5.93 9.22 -34.90
CA VAL A 295 7.08 9.29 -35.82
C VAL A 295 7.25 10.71 -36.37
N LEU A 296 6.17 11.34 -36.82
CA LEU A 296 6.21 12.70 -37.38
C LEU A 296 6.68 13.74 -36.34
N VAL A 297 6.21 13.61 -35.11
CA VAL A 297 6.62 14.47 -33.99
C VAL A 297 8.09 14.24 -33.63
N GLU A 298 8.54 12.98 -33.55
CA GLU A 298 9.95 12.67 -33.26
C GLU A 298 10.90 13.16 -34.36
N ASP A 299 10.50 13.06 -35.63
CA ASP A 299 11.30 13.54 -36.76
C ASP A 299 11.57 15.04 -36.64
N VAL A 300 10.59 15.82 -36.19
CA VAL A 300 10.71 17.27 -35.93
C VAL A 300 11.55 17.54 -34.69
N LEU A 301 11.23 16.91 -33.55
CA LEU A 301 11.90 17.21 -32.27
C LEU A 301 13.37 16.79 -32.25
N LEU A 302 13.72 15.72 -32.97
CA LEU A 302 15.08 15.20 -33.01
C LEU A 302 15.82 15.58 -34.30
N ASN A 303 15.20 16.41 -35.14
CA ASN A 303 15.76 16.87 -36.41
C ASN A 303 16.32 15.71 -37.26
N ARG A 304 15.55 14.61 -37.37
CA ARG A 304 16.02 13.36 -38.01
C ARG A 304 16.09 13.44 -39.53
N ARG A 305 15.35 14.38 -40.12
CA ARG A 305 15.20 14.52 -41.57
C ARG A 305 14.89 15.96 -41.99
N PRO A 306 15.32 16.39 -43.20
CA PRO A 306 15.11 17.78 -43.67
C PRO A 306 13.63 18.18 -43.89
N ASP A 307 12.78 17.23 -44.29
CA ASP A 307 11.36 17.44 -44.60
C ASP A 307 10.41 17.18 -43.40
N ALA A 308 10.95 17.06 -42.17
CA ALA A 308 10.16 16.73 -40.97
C ALA A 308 9.04 17.73 -40.69
N THR A 309 9.36 19.03 -40.80
CA THR A 309 8.43 20.13 -40.52
C THR A 309 7.24 20.11 -41.49
N GLU A 310 7.49 19.96 -42.79
CA GLU A 310 6.44 19.94 -43.82
C GLU A 310 5.45 18.79 -43.59
N ARG A 311 5.98 17.58 -43.32
CA ARG A 311 5.17 16.38 -43.06
C ARG A 311 4.26 16.51 -41.83
N LEU A 312 4.78 17.07 -40.73
CA LEU A 312 4.00 17.25 -39.50
C LEU A 312 2.92 18.33 -39.69
N VAL A 313 3.21 19.39 -40.46
CA VAL A 313 2.24 20.44 -40.78
C VAL A 313 1.11 19.89 -41.64
N GLU A 314 1.41 19.16 -42.73
CA GLU A 314 0.42 18.53 -43.59
C GLU A 314 -0.50 17.57 -42.82
N HIS A 315 0.08 16.71 -41.99
CA HIS A 315 -0.69 15.80 -41.14
C HIS A 315 -1.52 16.56 -40.08
N GLY A 316 -0.96 17.61 -39.48
CA GLY A 316 -1.64 18.44 -38.50
C GLY A 316 -2.85 19.21 -39.06
N GLU A 317 -2.84 19.61 -40.34
CA GLU A 317 -3.99 20.24 -40.99
C GLU A 317 -5.16 19.28 -41.16
N SER A 318 -4.89 18.00 -41.46
CA SER A 318 -5.94 16.97 -41.56
C SER A 318 -6.70 16.79 -40.24
N LEU A 319 -6.01 16.90 -39.10
CA LEU A 319 -6.55 16.70 -37.75
C LEU A 319 -7.39 17.88 -37.22
N LYS A 320 -7.21 19.11 -37.75
CA LYS A 320 -7.98 20.30 -37.34
C LYS A 320 -9.48 20.23 -37.73
N SER A 321 -9.84 19.36 -38.68
CA SER A 321 -11.20 19.28 -39.25
C SER A 321 -12.26 18.62 -38.35
N ILE A 322 -11.87 18.06 -37.19
CA ILE A 322 -12.72 17.19 -36.36
C ILE A 322 -13.18 17.84 -35.03
N GLY A 323 -12.60 18.97 -34.60
CA GLY A 323 -12.76 19.45 -33.23
C GLY A 323 -13.44 20.80 -33.05
N THR A 324 -14.77 20.86 -32.87
CA THR A 324 -15.41 21.98 -32.15
C THR A 324 -16.72 21.54 -31.50
N VAL A 325 -16.74 21.51 -30.16
CA VAL A 325 -17.85 21.78 -29.20
C VAL A 325 -17.65 20.89 -27.96
N VAL A 326 -17.17 21.48 -26.85
CA VAL A 326 -17.33 20.92 -25.50
C VAL A 326 -17.58 22.06 -24.50
N SER A 327 -18.79 22.13 -23.94
CA SER A 327 -19.02 22.78 -22.64
C SER A 327 -20.10 22.04 -21.83
N GLU A 328 -19.84 21.90 -20.53
CA GLU A 328 -20.77 21.78 -19.39
C GLU A 328 -21.71 20.56 -19.23
N LYS A 329 -21.63 19.52 -20.07
CA LYS A 329 -22.37 18.24 -19.86
C LYS A 329 -21.64 17.12 -19.11
N LYS A 330 -20.53 17.41 -18.42
CA LYS A 330 -19.60 16.36 -17.93
C LYS A 330 -20.07 15.50 -16.75
N ALA A 331 -21.21 15.79 -16.09
CA ALA A 331 -21.67 14.95 -14.98
C ALA A 331 -22.28 13.59 -15.42
N GLU A 332 -22.76 13.47 -16.67
CA GLU A 332 -23.44 12.24 -17.14
C GLU A 332 -23.10 11.90 -18.61
N GLU A 333 -21.91 12.26 -19.09
CA GLU A 333 -21.53 12.04 -20.49
C GLU A 333 -21.54 10.54 -20.86
N TRP A 334 -21.16 9.67 -19.91
CA TRP A 334 -21.21 8.22 -20.05
C TRP A 334 -22.64 7.66 -20.23
N ARG A 335 -23.68 8.38 -19.77
CA ARG A 335 -25.09 7.96 -19.94
C ARG A 335 -25.56 8.02 -21.39
N ASN A 336 -24.88 8.77 -22.25
CA ASN A 336 -25.21 8.85 -23.67
C ASN A 336 -24.64 7.67 -24.48
N GLY A 337 -23.80 6.82 -23.86
CA GLY A 337 -23.27 5.61 -24.48
C GLY A 337 -24.33 4.52 -24.66
N THR A 338 -23.96 3.47 -25.39
CA THR A 338 -24.74 2.23 -25.53
C THR A 338 -24.95 1.54 -24.18
N VAL A 339 -25.98 0.70 -24.05
CA VAL A 339 -26.25 -0.02 -22.79
C VAL A 339 -25.05 -0.86 -22.35
N GLU A 340 -24.31 -1.42 -23.30
CA GLU A 340 -23.07 -2.16 -23.06
C GLU A 340 -21.96 -1.27 -22.47
N GLU A 341 -21.72 -0.10 -23.06
CA GLU A 341 -20.74 0.87 -22.56
C GLU A 341 -21.13 1.40 -21.17
N ARG A 342 -22.44 1.59 -20.93
CA ARG A 342 -22.95 2.03 -19.62
C ARG A 342 -22.76 0.96 -18.55
N LEU A 343 -23.10 -0.30 -18.86
CA LEU A 343 -22.88 -1.42 -17.93
C LEU A 343 -21.39 -1.63 -17.62
N SER A 344 -20.53 -1.59 -18.65
CA SER A 344 -19.08 -1.68 -18.48
C SER A 344 -18.53 -0.52 -17.63
N HIS A 345 -18.95 0.72 -17.92
CA HIS A 345 -18.55 1.89 -17.14
C HIS A 345 -19.02 1.80 -15.68
N ALA A 346 -20.27 1.39 -15.45
CA ALA A 346 -20.84 1.23 -14.12
C ALA A 346 -20.09 0.16 -13.31
N LEU A 347 -19.70 -0.95 -13.94
CA LEU A 347 -18.88 -1.99 -13.32
C LEU A 347 -17.48 -1.48 -12.98
N VAL A 348 -16.75 -0.88 -13.94
CA VAL A 348 -15.38 -0.39 -13.72
C VAL A 348 -15.33 0.72 -12.66
N LYS A 349 -16.34 1.58 -12.59
CA LYS A 349 -16.41 2.67 -11.59
C LYS A 349 -17.14 2.29 -10.30
N GLY A 350 -17.77 1.12 -10.25
CA GLY A 350 -18.54 0.66 -9.08
C GLY A 350 -19.79 1.51 -8.79
N ILE A 351 -20.52 1.93 -9.82
CA ILE A 351 -21.74 2.76 -9.73
C ILE A 351 -22.97 1.85 -9.71
N ASP A 352 -23.78 1.91 -8.65
CA ASP A 352 -24.97 1.05 -8.45
C ASP A 352 -26.32 1.75 -8.66
N ALA A 353 -26.30 3.07 -8.94
CA ALA A 353 -27.49 3.90 -9.02
C ALA A 353 -28.41 3.56 -10.22
N TYR A 354 -27.82 3.16 -11.35
CA TYR A 354 -28.55 2.88 -12.60
C TYR A 354 -28.48 1.42 -13.04
N ILE A 355 -27.83 0.56 -12.26
CA ILE A 355 -27.47 -0.78 -12.71
C ILE A 355 -28.70 -1.65 -13.03
N GLU A 356 -29.78 -1.56 -12.25
CA GLU A 356 -31.01 -2.32 -12.52
C GLU A 356 -31.67 -1.90 -13.84
N VAL A 357 -31.71 -0.59 -14.11
CA VAL A 357 -32.31 -0.02 -15.32
C VAL A 357 -31.51 -0.40 -16.56
N ASP A 358 -30.19 -0.24 -16.52
CA ASP A 358 -29.31 -0.62 -17.64
C ASP A 358 -29.31 -2.14 -17.86
N THR A 359 -29.35 -2.94 -16.79
CA THR A 359 -29.40 -4.40 -16.89
C THR A 359 -30.72 -4.87 -17.53
N GLU A 360 -31.85 -4.22 -17.20
CA GLU A 360 -33.14 -4.52 -17.81
C GLU A 360 -33.18 -4.15 -19.30
N GLU A 361 -32.63 -2.99 -19.68
CA GLU A 361 -32.52 -2.58 -21.08
C GLU A 361 -31.66 -3.58 -21.88
N ALA A 362 -30.53 -4.02 -21.32
CA ALA A 362 -29.70 -5.05 -21.93
C ALA A 362 -30.45 -6.39 -22.04
N ARG A 363 -31.19 -6.81 -21.01
CA ARG A 363 -31.99 -8.04 -21.04
C ARG A 363 -33.01 -8.05 -22.18
N ILE A 364 -33.69 -6.93 -22.40
CA ILE A 364 -34.62 -6.75 -23.53
C ILE A 364 -33.88 -6.81 -24.87
N LYS A 365 -32.72 -6.13 -24.98
CA LYS A 365 -31.91 -6.06 -26.20
C LYS A 365 -31.35 -7.42 -26.61
N PHE A 366 -30.78 -8.17 -25.67
CA PHE A 366 -30.12 -9.46 -25.94
C PHE A 366 -31.09 -10.65 -25.92
N GLY A 367 -32.32 -10.47 -25.43
CA GLY A 367 -33.40 -11.45 -25.45
C GLY A 367 -33.24 -12.63 -24.49
N ARG A 368 -31.99 -12.96 -24.09
CA ARG A 368 -31.66 -14.00 -23.11
C ARG A 368 -30.91 -13.38 -21.92
N PRO A 369 -31.41 -13.53 -20.68
CA PRO A 369 -30.72 -13.06 -19.47
C PRO A 369 -29.25 -13.48 -19.37
N LEU A 370 -28.93 -14.72 -19.76
CA LEU A 370 -27.55 -15.22 -19.72
C LEU A 370 -26.59 -14.42 -20.62
N LEU A 371 -27.06 -13.95 -21.79
CA LEU A 371 -26.22 -13.19 -22.72
C LEU A 371 -25.86 -11.79 -22.20
N VAL A 372 -26.64 -11.24 -21.27
CA VAL A 372 -26.29 -9.99 -20.57
C VAL A 372 -25.13 -10.23 -19.61
N ILE A 373 -25.12 -11.39 -18.95
CA ILE A 373 -24.03 -11.82 -18.08
C ILE A 373 -22.79 -12.09 -18.93
N GLU A 374 -22.87 -13.02 -19.87
CA GLU A 374 -21.75 -13.45 -20.71
C GLU A 374 -21.20 -12.36 -21.65
N GLY A 375 -22.01 -11.34 -21.97
CA GLY A 375 -21.61 -10.19 -22.78
C GLY A 375 -21.20 -8.98 -21.93
N PRO A 376 -22.01 -7.91 -21.88
CA PRO A 376 -21.56 -6.60 -21.38
C PRO A 376 -21.12 -6.60 -19.91
N LEU A 377 -21.71 -7.46 -19.07
CA LEU A 377 -21.29 -7.57 -17.68
C LEU A 377 -19.92 -8.25 -17.55
N MET A 378 -19.69 -9.36 -18.25
CA MET A 378 -18.39 -10.04 -18.27
C MET A 378 -17.31 -9.22 -18.97
N ASP A 379 -17.64 -8.50 -20.04
CA ASP A 379 -16.71 -7.58 -20.70
C ASP A 379 -16.24 -6.49 -19.71
N GLY A 380 -17.18 -5.91 -18.94
CA GLY A 380 -16.85 -4.97 -17.88
C GLY A 380 -15.98 -5.58 -16.78
N MET A 381 -16.27 -6.82 -16.37
CA MET A 381 -15.48 -7.53 -15.36
C MET A 381 -14.11 -7.98 -15.87
N SER A 382 -13.95 -8.29 -17.16
CA SER A 382 -12.66 -8.56 -17.79
C SER A 382 -11.78 -7.31 -17.72
N VAL A 383 -12.32 -6.13 -18.01
CA VAL A 383 -11.60 -4.86 -17.87
C VAL A 383 -11.19 -4.61 -16.41
N VAL A 384 -12.06 -4.89 -15.44
CA VAL A 384 -11.73 -4.83 -14.01
C VAL A 384 -10.57 -5.79 -13.67
N GLY A 385 -10.60 -7.02 -14.19
CA GLY A 385 -9.56 -8.03 -14.04
C GLY A 385 -8.22 -7.59 -14.64
N ASP A 386 -8.23 -7.03 -15.85
CA ASP A 386 -7.04 -6.53 -16.55
C ASP A 386 -6.42 -5.35 -15.82
N LEU A 387 -7.25 -4.39 -15.37
CA LEU A 387 -6.79 -3.25 -14.59
C LEU A 387 -6.23 -3.67 -13.22
N PHE A 388 -6.85 -4.65 -12.56
CA PHE A 388 -6.36 -5.19 -11.30
C PHE A 388 -5.03 -5.95 -11.49
N GLY A 389 -4.93 -6.77 -12.53
CA GLY A 389 -3.71 -7.50 -12.90
C GLY A 389 -2.55 -6.57 -13.29
N ALA A 390 -2.85 -5.44 -13.91
CA ALA A 390 -1.89 -4.40 -14.26
C ALA A 390 -1.55 -3.44 -13.11
N GLY A 391 -2.16 -3.61 -11.92
CA GLY A 391 -1.97 -2.71 -10.77
C GLY A 391 -2.56 -1.31 -10.94
N LYS A 392 -3.44 -1.11 -11.92
CA LYS A 392 -4.17 0.16 -12.19
C LYS A 392 -5.50 0.24 -11.43
N MET A 393 -5.97 -0.88 -10.89
CA MET A 393 -7.14 -0.98 -10.02
C MET A 393 -6.75 -1.75 -8.77
N PHE A 394 -7.37 -1.42 -7.64
CA PHE A 394 -7.05 -2.02 -6.34
C PHE A 394 -8.24 -2.78 -5.78
N LEU A 395 -7.99 -3.67 -4.82
CA LEU A 395 -9.00 -4.57 -4.27
C LEU A 395 -10.29 -3.85 -3.80
N PRO A 396 -10.26 -2.67 -3.15
CA PRO A 396 -11.47 -1.92 -2.82
C PRO A 396 -12.39 -1.66 -4.01
N GLN A 397 -11.80 -1.29 -5.14
CA GLN A 397 -12.52 -0.96 -6.36
C GLN A 397 -13.09 -2.25 -6.97
N VAL A 398 -12.32 -3.34 -6.95
CA VAL A 398 -12.78 -4.67 -7.40
C VAL A 398 -14.00 -5.13 -6.60
N VAL A 399 -13.98 -5.00 -5.26
CA VAL A 399 -15.14 -5.35 -4.42
C VAL A 399 -16.35 -4.45 -4.73
N LYS A 400 -16.13 -3.16 -5.01
CA LYS A 400 -17.20 -2.25 -5.42
C LYS A 400 -17.80 -2.64 -6.78
N SER A 401 -16.97 -3.03 -7.75
CA SER A 401 -17.41 -3.58 -9.04
C SER A 401 -18.20 -4.88 -8.86
N ALA A 402 -17.74 -5.77 -7.96
CA ALA A 402 -18.44 -7.00 -7.60
C ALA A 402 -19.87 -6.76 -7.10
N ARG A 403 -20.06 -5.72 -6.28
CA ARG A 403 -21.37 -5.32 -5.76
C ARG A 403 -22.31 -4.92 -6.90
N VAL A 404 -21.83 -4.11 -7.84
CA VAL A 404 -22.60 -3.70 -9.03
C VAL A 404 -22.96 -4.94 -9.86
N MET A 405 -22.00 -5.85 -10.08
CA MET A 405 -22.22 -7.12 -10.77
C MET A 405 -23.28 -7.99 -10.10
N LYS A 406 -23.17 -8.21 -8.77
CA LYS A 406 -24.14 -9.00 -8.01
C LYS A 406 -25.54 -8.40 -8.07
N LYS A 407 -25.66 -7.07 -7.99
CA LYS A 407 -26.95 -6.38 -8.10
C LYS A 407 -27.58 -6.55 -9.49
N ALA A 408 -26.77 -6.49 -10.55
CA ALA A 408 -27.22 -6.80 -11.91
C ALA A 408 -27.69 -8.26 -12.05
N VAL A 409 -26.89 -9.22 -11.57
CA VAL A 409 -27.24 -10.65 -11.63
C VAL A 409 -28.47 -10.96 -10.78
N ALA A 410 -28.62 -10.35 -9.60
CA ALA A 410 -29.81 -10.49 -8.75
C ALA A 410 -31.08 -10.04 -9.49
N HIS A 411 -31.00 -8.94 -10.25
CA HIS A 411 -32.10 -8.49 -11.12
C HIS A 411 -32.41 -9.50 -12.24
N LEU A 412 -31.39 -10.13 -12.83
CA LEU A 412 -31.57 -11.13 -13.89
C LEU A 412 -32.04 -12.50 -13.40
N THR A 413 -31.81 -12.84 -12.12
CA THR A 413 -32.04 -14.17 -11.55
C THR A 413 -33.47 -14.68 -11.75
N PRO A 414 -34.55 -13.90 -11.48
CA PRO A 414 -35.93 -14.37 -11.72
C PRO A 414 -36.20 -14.73 -13.20
N PHE A 415 -35.56 -14.01 -14.13
CA PHE A 415 -35.71 -14.27 -15.56
C PHE A 415 -34.90 -15.49 -16.01
N MET A 416 -33.72 -15.70 -15.42
CA MET A 416 -32.90 -16.89 -15.63
C MET A 416 -33.59 -18.15 -15.12
N GLU A 417 -34.23 -18.11 -13.95
CA GLU A 417 -34.98 -19.24 -13.42
C GLU A 417 -36.17 -19.61 -14.32
N ALA A 418 -36.89 -18.60 -14.84
CA ALA A 418 -37.98 -18.80 -15.79
C ALA A 418 -37.48 -19.36 -17.14
N GLU A 419 -36.36 -18.86 -17.66
CA GLU A 419 -35.73 -19.37 -18.88
C GLU A 419 -35.20 -20.79 -18.68
N LYS A 420 -34.52 -21.06 -17.56
CA LYS A 420 -33.98 -22.38 -17.22
C LYS A 420 -35.10 -23.40 -17.07
N ALA A 421 -36.22 -23.05 -16.43
CA ALA A 421 -37.39 -23.91 -16.39
C ALA A 421 -37.96 -24.20 -17.79
N ALA A 422 -37.95 -23.21 -18.70
CA ALA A 422 -38.37 -23.38 -20.09
C ALA A 422 -37.37 -24.20 -20.93
N MET A 423 -36.06 -24.04 -20.69
CA MET A 423 -34.98 -24.77 -21.37
C MET A 423 -34.84 -26.20 -20.85
N GLU A 424 -35.06 -26.45 -19.56
CA GLU A 424 -35.16 -27.79 -18.98
C GLU A 424 -36.40 -28.52 -19.53
N ALA A 425 -37.53 -27.81 -19.69
CA ALA A 425 -38.69 -28.33 -20.42
C ALA A 425 -38.41 -28.60 -21.92
N ALA A 426 -37.40 -27.94 -22.50
CA ALA A 426 -36.95 -28.12 -23.88
C ALA A 426 -35.68 -28.99 -24.04
N GLY A 427 -35.12 -29.54 -22.95
CA GLY A 427 -33.97 -30.45 -22.95
C GLY A 427 -32.58 -29.82 -23.19
N GLN A 428 -32.37 -28.53 -22.91
CA GLN A 428 -31.08 -27.83 -23.10
C GLN A 428 -30.36 -27.51 -21.76
N VAL A 429 -29.01 -27.55 -21.73
CA VAL A 429 -28.17 -27.36 -20.52
C VAL A 429 -27.35 -26.07 -20.60
N VAL A 430 -27.38 -25.24 -19.56
CA VAL A 430 -26.54 -24.02 -19.40
C VAL A 430 -25.34 -24.33 -18.49
N LYS A 431 -24.12 -23.87 -18.81
CA LYS A 431 -22.87 -24.24 -18.11
C LYS A 431 -22.08 -23.01 -17.65
N ALA A 432 -21.73 -22.94 -16.37
CA ALA A 432 -20.83 -21.91 -15.80
C ALA A 432 -19.35 -22.17 -16.17
N GLN A 433 -18.47 -21.18 -15.95
CA GLN A 433 -17.02 -21.30 -16.22
C GLN A 433 -16.33 -22.36 -15.34
N GLY A 434 -16.82 -22.54 -14.11
CA GLY A 434 -16.37 -23.56 -13.17
C GLY A 434 -16.98 -23.33 -11.78
N LYS A 435 -17.06 -24.37 -10.97
CA LYS A 435 -17.61 -24.36 -9.61
C LYS A 435 -16.55 -24.64 -8.56
N ILE A 436 -16.52 -23.85 -7.50
CA ILE A 436 -15.49 -23.91 -6.46
C ILE A 436 -16.14 -24.00 -5.08
N VAL A 437 -15.70 -24.97 -4.28
CA VAL A 437 -16.01 -25.00 -2.84
C VAL A 437 -14.90 -24.31 -2.07
N LEU A 438 -15.22 -23.25 -1.33
CA LEU A 438 -14.30 -22.55 -0.44
C LEU A 438 -14.66 -22.82 1.02
N ALA A 439 -13.66 -23.11 1.85
CA ALA A 439 -13.87 -23.32 3.28
C ALA A 439 -12.68 -22.84 4.11
N THR A 440 -12.96 -22.24 5.26
CA THR A 440 -11.95 -22.12 6.33
C THR A 440 -11.92 -23.44 7.09
N VAL A 441 -10.73 -24.03 7.21
CA VAL A 441 -10.56 -25.40 7.70
C VAL A 441 -11.02 -25.56 9.15
N LYS A 442 -11.23 -26.83 9.54
CA LYS A 442 -11.67 -27.22 10.87
C LYS A 442 -10.86 -26.54 11.98
N GLY A 443 -11.57 -26.03 12.99
CA GLY A 443 -10.98 -25.37 14.15
C GLY A 443 -10.46 -23.95 13.90
N ASP A 444 -10.47 -23.45 12.66
CA ASP A 444 -10.14 -22.05 12.34
C ASP A 444 -11.40 -21.24 12.07
N VAL A 445 -11.36 -19.95 12.41
CA VAL A 445 -12.52 -19.06 12.47
C VAL A 445 -12.37 -17.80 11.62
N HIS A 446 -11.18 -17.52 11.09
CA HIS A 446 -10.95 -16.30 10.33
C HIS A 446 -11.21 -16.53 8.84
N ASP A 447 -11.97 -15.61 8.23
CA ASP A 447 -12.44 -15.76 6.86
C ASP A 447 -12.36 -14.49 6.00
N ILE A 448 -11.87 -13.36 6.52
CA ILE A 448 -11.74 -12.11 5.74
C ILE A 448 -11.06 -12.35 4.38
N GLY A 449 -9.91 -13.02 4.39
CA GLY A 449 -9.18 -13.36 3.16
C GLY A 449 -9.94 -14.33 2.24
N LYS A 450 -10.65 -15.31 2.81
CA LYS A 450 -11.51 -16.24 2.06
C LYS A 450 -12.67 -15.49 1.39
N ASN A 451 -13.32 -14.58 2.12
CA ASN A 451 -14.44 -13.79 1.65
C ASN A 451 -14.01 -12.91 0.47
N ILE A 452 -12.83 -12.28 0.57
CA ILE A 452 -12.21 -11.53 -0.52
C ILE A 452 -11.98 -12.43 -1.75
N VAL A 453 -11.36 -13.61 -1.58
CA VAL A 453 -11.11 -14.55 -2.68
C VAL A 453 -12.43 -15.01 -3.32
N GLY A 454 -13.45 -15.30 -2.53
CA GLY A 454 -14.77 -15.69 -3.01
C GLY A 454 -15.44 -14.60 -3.84
N VAL A 455 -15.37 -13.34 -3.40
CA VAL A 455 -15.87 -12.20 -4.16
C VAL A 455 -15.10 -12.03 -5.48
N VAL A 456 -13.77 -12.11 -5.47
CA VAL A 456 -12.93 -11.97 -6.66
C VAL A 456 -13.13 -13.12 -7.66
N LEU A 457 -13.39 -14.35 -7.20
CA LEU A 457 -13.73 -15.47 -8.08
C LEU A 457 -15.15 -15.32 -8.65
N ALA A 458 -16.13 -14.93 -7.83
CA ALA A 458 -17.49 -14.67 -8.31
C ALA A 458 -17.53 -13.54 -9.37
N CYS A 459 -16.64 -12.54 -9.23
CA CYS A 459 -16.42 -11.49 -10.24
C CYS A 459 -16.00 -12.02 -11.62
N ASN A 460 -15.44 -13.22 -11.68
CA ASN A 460 -14.92 -13.85 -12.89
C ASN A 460 -15.79 -15.04 -13.31
N ASN A 461 -17.09 -15.01 -13.01
CA ASN A 461 -18.09 -16.02 -13.41
C ASN A 461 -17.86 -17.44 -12.86
N TYR A 462 -17.13 -17.57 -11.75
CA TYR A 462 -17.07 -18.82 -11.00
C TYR A 462 -18.27 -18.93 -10.05
N GLU A 463 -18.87 -20.13 -9.98
CA GLU A 463 -19.85 -20.44 -8.95
C GLU A 463 -19.10 -20.76 -7.65
N VAL A 464 -19.16 -19.84 -6.69
CA VAL A 464 -18.45 -19.97 -5.41
C VAL A 464 -19.41 -20.45 -4.31
N ILE A 465 -19.13 -21.62 -3.77
CA ILE A 465 -19.84 -22.21 -2.62
C ILE A 465 -18.98 -22.00 -1.38
N ASP A 466 -19.27 -20.94 -0.65
CA ASP A 466 -18.63 -20.64 0.62
C ASP A 466 -19.28 -21.46 1.75
N MET A 467 -18.50 -22.34 2.37
CA MET A 467 -18.94 -23.19 3.48
C MET A 467 -18.79 -22.52 4.86
N GLY A 468 -18.24 -21.31 4.91
CA GLY A 468 -17.96 -20.59 6.14
C GLY A 468 -16.70 -21.10 6.83
N VAL A 469 -16.75 -21.14 8.16
CA VAL A 469 -15.60 -21.41 9.04
C VAL A 469 -15.78 -22.67 9.89
N MET A 470 -14.69 -23.19 10.43
CA MET A 470 -14.64 -24.43 11.21
C MET A 470 -15.22 -25.65 10.47
N VAL A 471 -14.98 -25.76 9.16
CA VAL A 471 -15.60 -26.81 8.34
C VAL A 471 -14.74 -28.07 8.36
N SER A 472 -15.33 -29.22 8.70
CA SER A 472 -14.63 -30.51 8.71
C SER A 472 -14.28 -30.99 7.29
N SER A 473 -13.19 -31.76 7.17
CA SER A 473 -12.79 -32.40 5.92
C SER A 473 -13.93 -33.20 5.28
N GLU A 474 -14.65 -33.99 6.08
CA GLU A 474 -15.82 -34.75 5.64
C GLU A 474 -16.88 -33.88 4.97
N LYS A 475 -17.26 -32.76 5.59
CA LYS A 475 -18.27 -31.83 5.04
C LYS A 475 -17.78 -31.17 3.76
N ILE A 476 -16.52 -30.75 3.72
CA ILE A 476 -15.91 -30.12 2.53
C ILE A 476 -16.01 -31.07 1.34
N LEU A 477 -15.58 -32.32 1.54
CA LEU A 477 -15.55 -33.34 0.49
C LEU A 477 -16.94 -33.82 0.10
N GLU A 478 -17.85 -33.98 1.05
CA GLU A 478 -19.26 -34.28 0.79
C GLU A 478 -19.90 -33.18 -0.06
N ARG A 479 -19.69 -31.90 0.30
CA ARG A 479 -20.23 -30.77 -0.46
C ARG A 479 -19.65 -30.71 -1.86
N ALA A 480 -18.33 -30.87 -2.00
CA ALA A 480 -17.67 -30.89 -3.31
C ALA A 480 -18.21 -32.00 -4.24
N ARG A 481 -18.55 -33.19 -3.71
CA ARG A 481 -19.19 -34.26 -4.48
C ARG A 481 -20.61 -33.92 -4.86
N THR A 482 -21.43 -33.51 -3.89
CA THR A 482 -22.85 -33.21 -4.10
C THR A 482 -23.04 -32.10 -5.12
N GLU A 483 -22.20 -31.07 -5.05
CA GLU A 483 -22.27 -29.90 -5.92
C GLU A 483 -21.54 -30.10 -7.25
N LYS A 484 -20.79 -31.20 -7.39
CA LYS A 484 -19.90 -31.49 -8.53
C LYS A 484 -18.92 -30.33 -8.77
N ALA A 485 -18.22 -29.93 -7.71
CA ALA A 485 -17.25 -28.85 -7.78
C ALA A 485 -16.05 -29.24 -8.66
N ASP A 486 -15.52 -28.25 -9.38
CA ASP A 486 -14.35 -28.38 -10.23
C ASP A 486 -13.03 -28.09 -9.49
N LEU A 487 -13.09 -27.33 -8.39
CA LEU A 487 -11.97 -27.11 -7.46
C LEU A 487 -12.43 -27.04 -5.99
N ILE A 488 -11.49 -27.31 -5.08
CA ILE A 488 -11.64 -27.03 -3.64
C ILE A 488 -10.59 -26.01 -3.23
N GLY A 489 -10.98 -24.98 -2.46
CA GLY A 489 -10.06 -24.02 -1.86
C GLY A 489 -10.15 -24.02 -0.33
N LEU A 490 -9.00 -24.07 0.32
CA LEU A 490 -8.87 -24.09 1.78
C LEU A 490 -8.21 -22.80 2.28
N SER A 491 -8.77 -22.25 3.36
CA SER A 491 -8.23 -21.09 4.07
C SER A 491 -7.83 -21.43 5.51
N GLY A 492 -6.73 -20.85 5.99
CA GLY A 492 -6.26 -20.98 7.38
C GLY A 492 -5.41 -19.79 7.84
N LEU A 493 -5.61 -19.33 9.07
CA LEU A 493 -4.91 -18.23 9.73
C LEU A 493 -3.88 -18.73 10.75
N ILE A 494 -4.18 -19.78 11.52
CA ILE A 494 -3.32 -20.25 12.62
C ILE A 494 -2.47 -21.46 12.21
N THR A 495 -1.39 -21.75 12.95
CA THR A 495 -0.46 -22.83 12.60
C THR A 495 -1.10 -24.23 12.62
N PRO A 496 -2.06 -24.56 13.53
CA PRO A 496 -2.78 -25.83 13.49
C PRO A 496 -3.59 -26.07 12.21
N SER A 497 -4.00 -25.00 11.54
CA SER A 497 -4.79 -25.07 10.29
C SER A 497 -4.01 -25.74 9.15
N LEU A 498 -2.67 -25.70 9.20
CA LEU A 498 -1.83 -26.36 8.20
C LEU A 498 -1.94 -27.88 8.27
N ASP A 499 -2.05 -28.45 9.47
CA ASP A 499 -2.23 -29.90 9.65
C ASP A 499 -3.60 -30.34 9.14
N GLU A 500 -4.63 -29.52 9.33
CA GLU A 500 -5.96 -29.77 8.77
C GLU A 500 -5.94 -29.74 7.23
N MET A 501 -5.18 -28.82 6.62
CA MET A 501 -4.99 -28.82 5.16
C MET A 501 -4.27 -30.08 4.66
N VAL A 502 -3.26 -30.56 5.40
CA VAL A 502 -2.61 -31.85 5.12
C VAL A 502 -3.61 -33.01 5.25
N HIS A 503 -4.46 -32.99 6.28
CA HIS A 503 -5.49 -34.00 6.49
C HIS A 503 -6.51 -34.01 5.34
N VAL A 504 -6.98 -32.85 4.88
CA VAL A 504 -7.89 -32.75 3.72
C VAL A 504 -7.22 -33.30 2.46
N ALA A 505 -5.96 -32.98 2.19
CA ALA A 505 -5.23 -33.52 1.03
C ALA A 505 -5.13 -35.05 1.06
N LYS A 506 -4.79 -35.63 2.23
CA LYS A 506 -4.76 -37.09 2.43
C LYS A 506 -6.13 -37.72 2.21
N GLU A 507 -7.18 -37.06 2.67
CA GLU A 507 -8.56 -37.56 2.55
C GLU A 507 -9.08 -37.45 1.11
N MET A 508 -8.72 -36.38 0.38
CA MET A 508 -8.97 -36.26 -1.06
C MET A 508 -8.34 -37.41 -1.84
N GLU A 509 -7.09 -37.76 -1.53
CA GLU A 509 -6.40 -38.92 -2.12
C GLU A 509 -7.10 -40.23 -1.76
N ARG A 510 -7.38 -40.46 -0.46
CA ARG A 510 -8.04 -41.67 0.05
C ARG A 510 -9.39 -41.92 -0.61
N GLN A 511 -10.17 -40.87 -0.84
CA GLN A 511 -11.48 -40.97 -1.48
C GLN A 511 -11.44 -40.83 -3.02
N GLY A 512 -10.26 -40.71 -3.62
CA GLY A 512 -10.08 -40.70 -5.08
C GLY A 512 -10.57 -39.45 -5.80
N PHE A 513 -10.50 -38.27 -5.18
CA PHE A 513 -10.83 -37.01 -5.85
C PHE A 513 -9.88 -36.73 -7.02
N LYS A 514 -10.41 -36.10 -8.08
CA LYS A 514 -9.67 -35.77 -9.32
C LYS A 514 -9.60 -34.28 -9.66
N ILE A 515 -9.96 -33.44 -8.71
CA ILE A 515 -10.06 -31.99 -8.86
C ILE A 515 -8.91 -31.28 -8.15
N PRO A 516 -8.42 -30.12 -8.64
CA PRO A 516 -7.35 -29.39 -7.99
C PRO A 516 -7.70 -28.90 -6.58
N LEU A 517 -6.68 -28.79 -5.73
CA LEU A 517 -6.75 -28.23 -4.38
C LEU A 517 -6.00 -26.89 -4.32
N LEU A 518 -6.70 -25.81 -3.99
CA LEU A 518 -6.11 -24.50 -3.72
C LEU A 518 -5.88 -24.34 -2.21
N VAL A 519 -4.71 -23.82 -1.84
CA VAL A 519 -4.31 -23.57 -0.45
C VAL A 519 -3.94 -22.11 -0.28
N GLY A 520 -4.54 -21.43 0.71
CA GLY A 520 -4.23 -20.04 1.03
C GLY A 520 -4.51 -19.68 2.49
N GLY A 521 -4.15 -18.44 2.88
CA GLY A 521 -4.30 -17.93 4.25
C GLY A 521 -2.96 -17.57 4.91
N ALA A 522 -3.00 -16.86 6.03
CA ALA A 522 -1.84 -16.17 6.60
C ALA A 522 -0.68 -17.09 6.99
N THR A 523 -0.97 -18.30 7.47
CA THR A 523 0.05 -19.30 7.85
C THR A 523 0.51 -20.17 6.69
N THR A 524 -0.17 -20.11 5.55
CA THR A 524 0.23 -20.87 4.37
C THR A 524 1.41 -20.24 3.66
N SER A 525 2.23 -21.07 3.03
CA SER A 525 3.31 -20.61 2.16
C SER A 525 3.52 -21.58 1.02
N ARG A 526 4.11 -21.08 -0.08
CA ARG A 526 4.51 -21.91 -1.23
C ARG A 526 5.44 -23.05 -0.80
N ALA A 527 6.38 -22.73 0.10
CA ALA A 527 7.31 -23.67 0.71
C ALA A 527 6.60 -24.79 1.49
N HIS A 528 5.76 -24.42 2.47
CA HIS A 528 5.03 -25.38 3.28
C HIS A 528 4.13 -26.26 2.41
N THR A 529 3.40 -25.66 1.45
CA THR A 529 2.50 -26.40 0.56
C THR A 529 3.25 -27.43 -0.28
N ALA A 530 4.39 -27.05 -0.87
CA ALA A 530 5.20 -27.96 -1.67
C ALA A 530 5.78 -29.13 -0.86
N VAL A 531 6.21 -28.88 0.39
CA VAL A 531 6.91 -29.86 1.22
C VAL A 531 5.97 -30.74 2.04
N LYS A 532 4.87 -30.20 2.55
CA LYS A 532 4.02 -30.86 3.54
C LYS A 532 2.61 -31.20 3.07
N ILE A 533 2.05 -30.49 2.08
CA ILE A 533 0.66 -30.72 1.62
C ILE A 533 0.64 -31.47 0.30
N ALA A 534 1.28 -30.92 -0.73
CA ALA A 534 1.32 -31.46 -2.09
C ALA A 534 1.76 -32.93 -2.20
N PRO A 535 2.69 -33.47 -1.37
CA PRO A 535 3.06 -34.88 -1.44
C PRO A 535 1.93 -35.86 -1.09
N HIS A 536 0.87 -35.39 -0.43
CA HIS A 536 -0.22 -36.23 0.04
C HIS A 536 -1.43 -36.30 -0.91
N TYR A 537 -1.37 -35.63 -2.06
CA TYR A 537 -2.43 -35.67 -3.06
C TYR A 537 -1.85 -35.74 -4.47
N SER A 538 -2.37 -36.66 -5.29
CA SER A 538 -1.84 -36.96 -6.62
C SER A 538 -2.16 -35.90 -7.67
N GLU A 539 -3.24 -35.14 -7.48
CA GLU A 539 -3.68 -34.07 -8.37
C GLU A 539 -3.04 -32.71 -7.98
N PRO A 540 -3.21 -31.64 -8.78
CA PRO A 540 -2.57 -30.36 -8.51
C PRO A 540 -2.97 -29.78 -7.16
N VAL A 541 -1.97 -29.52 -6.30
CA VAL A 541 -2.10 -28.72 -5.07
C VAL A 541 -1.36 -27.41 -5.30
N VAL A 542 -2.07 -26.28 -5.26
CA VAL A 542 -1.50 -24.97 -5.62
C VAL A 542 -1.70 -23.98 -4.47
N HIS A 543 -0.59 -23.48 -3.96
CA HIS A 543 -0.58 -22.33 -3.04
C HIS A 543 -0.90 -21.04 -3.80
N VAL A 544 -1.93 -20.33 -3.36
CA VAL A 544 -2.34 -19.03 -3.89
C VAL A 544 -2.04 -17.96 -2.85
N LEU A 545 -1.20 -16.99 -3.21
CA LEU A 545 -0.70 -15.98 -2.27
C LEU A 545 -1.79 -15.00 -1.82
N ASP A 546 -2.60 -14.53 -2.76
CA ASP A 546 -3.62 -13.52 -2.53
C ASP A 546 -4.74 -13.66 -3.58
N ALA A 547 -5.82 -12.89 -3.40
CA ALA A 547 -6.98 -12.95 -4.27
C ALA A 547 -6.69 -12.55 -5.74
N SER A 548 -5.69 -11.70 -5.99
CA SER A 548 -5.29 -11.32 -7.37
C SER A 548 -4.72 -12.49 -8.16
N ARG A 549 -4.08 -13.43 -7.47
CA ARG A 549 -3.51 -14.63 -8.08
C ARG A 549 -4.51 -15.78 -8.15
N ALA A 550 -5.65 -15.71 -7.44
CA ALA A 550 -6.65 -16.76 -7.45
C ALA A 550 -7.27 -16.96 -8.84
N VAL A 551 -7.58 -15.87 -9.55
CA VAL A 551 -8.25 -15.93 -10.86
C VAL A 551 -7.35 -16.53 -11.95
N PRO A 552 -6.11 -16.05 -12.18
CA PRO A 552 -5.24 -16.64 -13.21
C PRO A 552 -4.94 -18.13 -12.94
N VAL A 553 -4.75 -18.50 -11.67
CA VAL A 553 -4.50 -19.91 -11.28
C VAL A 553 -5.71 -20.78 -11.57
N THR A 554 -6.90 -20.35 -11.17
CA THR A 554 -8.15 -21.10 -11.39
C THR A 554 -8.44 -21.24 -12.88
N THR A 555 -8.26 -20.17 -13.66
CA THR A 555 -8.43 -20.17 -15.12
C THR A 555 -7.48 -21.18 -15.77
N SER A 556 -6.20 -21.18 -15.37
CA SER A 556 -5.19 -22.10 -15.89
C SER A 556 -5.49 -23.55 -15.55
N LEU A 557 -6.03 -23.82 -14.36
CA LEU A 557 -6.37 -25.16 -13.89
C LEU A 557 -7.63 -25.75 -14.55
N LEU A 558 -8.52 -24.90 -15.08
CA LEU A 558 -9.76 -25.29 -15.77
C LEU A 558 -9.67 -25.25 -17.29
N SER A 559 -8.63 -24.62 -17.84
CA SER A 559 -8.38 -24.56 -19.29
C SER A 559 -8.14 -25.96 -19.88
N GLU A 560 -8.84 -26.32 -20.96
CA GLU A 560 -8.62 -27.60 -21.65
C GLU A 560 -7.22 -27.70 -22.27
N ASP A 561 -6.73 -26.60 -22.86
CA ASP A 561 -5.44 -26.56 -23.56
C ASP A 561 -4.26 -26.20 -22.62
N GLY A 562 -4.49 -25.32 -21.64
CA GLY A 562 -3.43 -24.76 -20.79
C GLY A 562 -3.11 -25.55 -19.51
N LYS A 563 -4.02 -26.42 -19.04
CA LYS A 563 -3.87 -27.12 -17.76
C LYS A 563 -2.65 -28.02 -17.70
N ALA A 564 -2.38 -28.78 -18.76
CA ALA A 564 -1.31 -29.77 -18.75
C ALA A 564 0.08 -29.13 -18.61
N GLU A 565 0.31 -28.03 -19.33
CA GLU A 565 1.55 -27.25 -19.25
C GLU A 565 1.70 -26.60 -17.87
N PHE A 566 0.64 -25.93 -17.39
CA PHE A 566 0.63 -25.28 -16.08
C PHE A 566 0.94 -26.26 -14.95
N VAL A 567 0.29 -27.42 -14.92
CA VAL A 567 0.51 -28.46 -13.90
C VAL A 567 1.93 -29.02 -13.97
N THR A 568 2.48 -29.21 -15.17
CA THR A 568 3.84 -29.73 -15.35
C THR A 568 4.88 -28.74 -14.83
N GLN A 569 4.73 -27.45 -15.17
CA GLN A 569 5.60 -26.40 -14.65
C GLN A 569 5.50 -26.30 -13.13
N HIS A 570 4.28 -26.29 -12.57
CA HIS A 570 4.07 -26.21 -11.13
C HIS A 570 4.68 -27.39 -10.36
N ARG A 571 4.55 -28.62 -10.88
CA ARG A 571 5.17 -29.80 -10.28
C ARG A 571 6.70 -29.70 -10.28
N THR A 572 7.29 -29.24 -11.38
CA THR A 572 8.75 -29.00 -11.48
C THR A 572 9.22 -27.99 -10.44
N ASP A 573 8.50 -26.88 -10.30
CA ASP A 573 8.81 -25.84 -9.32
C ASP A 573 8.73 -26.37 -7.88
N TYR A 574 7.70 -27.17 -7.56
CA TYR A 574 7.53 -27.73 -6.22
C TYR A 574 8.57 -28.81 -5.93
N GLU A 575 8.97 -29.60 -6.92
CA GLU A 575 10.09 -30.54 -6.82
C GLU A 575 11.40 -29.82 -6.51
N ALA A 576 11.68 -28.70 -7.20
CA ALA A 576 12.85 -27.87 -6.94
C ALA A 576 12.81 -27.27 -5.53
N LEU A 577 11.66 -26.75 -5.09
CA LEU A 577 11.48 -26.24 -3.73
C LEU A 577 11.69 -27.33 -2.68
N ARG A 578 11.17 -28.56 -2.89
CA ARG A 578 11.40 -29.69 -1.99
C ARG A 578 12.89 -30.02 -1.85
N LYS A 579 13.62 -30.04 -2.96
CA LYS A 579 15.08 -30.27 -2.97
C LYS A 579 15.86 -29.12 -2.32
N ALA A 580 15.38 -27.88 -2.45
CA ALA A 580 15.99 -26.73 -1.78
C ALA A 580 15.65 -26.66 -0.28
N HIS A 581 14.47 -27.14 0.12
CA HIS A 581 14.01 -27.17 1.51
C HIS A 581 14.28 -28.47 2.25
N SER A 582 14.90 -29.47 1.63
CA SER A 582 15.63 -30.51 2.34
C SER A 582 16.89 -29.89 2.96
N ALA A 583 16.70 -28.93 3.87
CA ALA A 583 17.77 -28.30 4.61
C ALA A 583 18.35 -29.33 5.58
N PRO A 584 19.69 -29.40 5.72
CA PRO A 584 20.30 -30.16 6.80
C PRO A 584 19.80 -29.62 8.14
N ARG A 585 19.71 -30.50 9.16
CA ARG A 585 19.36 -30.13 10.54
C ARG A 585 20.14 -28.89 10.94
N GLN A 586 19.46 -27.88 11.48
CA GLN A 586 20.15 -26.70 11.98
C GLN A 586 21.05 -27.11 13.15
N SER A 587 22.24 -26.53 13.24
CA SER A 587 23.08 -26.72 14.42
C SER A 587 22.40 -26.07 15.62
N VAL A 588 21.96 -26.92 16.53
CA VAL A 588 21.31 -26.56 17.78
C VAL A 588 22.15 -27.09 18.94
N VAL A 589 22.01 -26.47 20.12
CA VAL A 589 22.57 -26.98 21.37
C VAL A 589 21.54 -27.83 22.12
N SER A 590 22.00 -28.68 23.03
CA SER A 590 21.10 -29.41 23.95
C SER A 590 20.29 -28.44 24.81
N LEU A 591 19.13 -28.88 25.28
CA LEU A 591 18.28 -28.10 26.18
C LEU A 591 19.04 -27.66 27.44
N GLU A 592 19.87 -28.54 28.01
CA GLU A 592 20.70 -28.22 29.18
C GLU A 592 21.69 -27.09 28.88
N ALA A 593 22.38 -27.15 27.74
CA ALA A 593 23.28 -26.09 27.32
C ALA A 593 22.53 -24.79 26.98
N ALA A 594 21.32 -24.87 26.43
CA ALA A 594 20.46 -23.72 26.21
C ALA A 594 20.03 -23.07 27.54
N ARG A 595 19.63 -23.85 28.54
CA ARG A 595 19.27 -23.38 29.90
C ARG A 595 20.46 -22.71 30.59
N ALA A 596 21.66 -23.27 30.44
CA ALA A 596 22.89 -22.67 30.96
C ALA A 596 23.22 -21.32 30.29
N ARG A 597 22.81 -21.13 29.03
CA ARG A 597 22.93 -19.88 28.28
C ARG A 597 21.66 -19.02 28.32
N ARG A 598 20.83 -19.13 29.38
CA ARG A 598 19.64 -18.27 29.53
C ARG A 598 20.00 -16.78 29.51
N THR A 599 19.00 -15.92 29.30
CA THR A 599 19.21 -14.47 29.39
C THR A 599 19.73 -14.11 30.79
N SER A 600 20.92 -13.52 30.85
CA SER A 600 21.52 -13.13 32.13
C SER A 600 20.93 -11.80 32.58
N ILE A 601 20.11 -11.84 33.62
CA ILE A 601 19.48 -10.66 34.23
C ILE A 601 20.00 -10.51 35.66
N GLU A 602 20.48 -9.30 35.98
CA GLU A 602 20.76 -8.92 37.36
C GLU A 602 19.44 -8.51 38.04
N TRP A 603 18.94 -9.36 38.94
CA TRP A 603 17.64 -9.14 39.57
C TRP A 603 17.75 -8.12 40.71
N ARG A 604 17.01 -7.02 40.58
CA ARG A 604 16.92 -5.97 41.59
C ARG A 604 15.47 -5.73 42.00
N PRO A 605 15.16 -5.52 43.29
CA PRO A 605 13.80 -5.21 43.73
C PRO A 605 13.18 -4.00 43.02
N GLU A 606 13.99 -3.00 42.66
CA GLU A 606 13.52 -1.79 41.97
C GLU A 606 13.01 -2.05 40.54
N ASP A 607 13.47 -3.14 39.90
CA ASP A 607 13.02 -3.53 38.56
C ASP A 607 11.72 -4.35 38.61
N LEU A 608 11.20 -4.69 39.79
CA LEU A 608 10.02 -5.53 40.00
C LEU A 608 8.84 -4.72 40.54
N PRO A 609 8.08 -4.02 39.68
CA PRO A 609 6.96 -3.21 40.12
C PRO A 609 5.85 -4.08 40.70
N VAL A 610 5.22 -3.58 41.77
CA VAL A 610 4.08 -4.23 42.42
C VAL A 610 2.80 -3.61 41.86
N PRO A 611 1.89 -4.41 41.29
CA PRO A 611 0.66 -3.88 40.75
C PRO A 611 -0.27 -3.37 41.85
N GLN A 612 -1.09 -2.37 41.52
CA GLN A 612 -2.05 -1.75 42.45
C GLN A 612 -3.10 -2.72 42.98
N PHE A 613 -3.29 -3.87 42.32
CA PHE A 613 -4.15 -4.96 42.75
C PHE A 613 -3.63 -6.30 42.22
N THR A 614 -4.11 -7.39 42.80
CA THR A 614 -3.99 -8.75 42.26
C THR A 614 -5.38 -9.36 42.08
N GLY A 615 -5.50 -10.33 41.19
CA GLY A 615 -6.78 -10.91 40.78
C GLY A 615 -7.34 -10.27 39.50
N LEU A 616 -8.63 -10.50 39.25
CA LEU A 616 -9.29 -10.20 37.98
C LEU A 616 -10.03 -8.86 37.98
N ARG A 617 -10.04 -8.19 36.82
CA ARG A 617 -10.93 -7.09 36.48
C ARG A 617 -11.62 -7.39 35.16
N VAL A 618 -12.94 -7.24 35.16
CA VAL A 618 -13.79 -7.45 33.99
C VAL A 618 -14.19 -6.09 33.43
N LEU A 619 -14.06 -5.95 32.12
CA LEU A 619 -14.44 -4.78 31.34
C LEU A 619 -15.62 -5.18 30.46
N ASP A 620 -16.83 -4.92 30.95
CA ASP A 620 -18.03 -5.11 30.15
C ASP A 620 -18.36 -3.82 29.39
N ASN A 621 -18.76 -3.97 28.12
CA ASN A 621 -19.15 -2.89 27.22
C ASN A 621 -18.16 -1.70 27.20
N PHE A 622 -16.89 -1.99 26.92
CA PHE A 622 -15.84 -0.98 26.86
C PHE A 622 -16.10 0.04 25.72
N PRO A 623 -15.92 1.36 25.94
CA PRO A 623 -16.28 2.36 24.94
C PRO A 623 -15.44 2.25 23.65
N LEU A 624 -16.11 1.91 22.54
CA LEU A 624 -15.48 1.85 21.21
C LEU A 624 -14.88 3.19 20.77
N ALA A 625 -15.47 4.32 21.20
CA ALA A 625 -14.94 5.66 20.94
C ALA A 625 -13.53 5.83 21.52
N THR A 626 -13.24 5.25 22.68
CA THR A 626 -11.89 5.26 23.26
C THR A 626 -10.95 4.38 22.47
N LEU A 627 -11.41 3.24 21.96
CA LEU A 627 -10.58 2.33 21.16
C LEU A 627 -10.18 2.94 19.82
N ARG A 628 -11.01 3.80 19.23
CA ARG A 628 -10.71 4.49 17.97
C ARG A 628 -9.36 5.20 17.99
N ASP A 629 -8.99 5.81 19.12
CA ASP A 629 -7.75 6.58 19.27
C ASP A 629 -6.49 5.70 19.32
N PHE A 630 -6.64 4.38 19.51
CA PHE A 630 -5.57 3.39 19.60
C PHE A 630 -5.45 2.53 18.35
N ILE A 631 -6.23 2.79 17.30
CA ILE A 631 -6.18 2.00 16.07
C ILE A 631 -4.85 2.22 15.34
N ASP A 632 -4.14 1.14 15.05
CA ASP A 632 -3.18 1.09 13.94
C ASP A 632 -3.93 0.80 12.63
N TRP A 633 -4.02 1.83 11.78
CA TRP A 633 -4.69 1.77 10.49
C TRP A 633 -3.85 1.09 9.40
N SER A 634 -2.55 0.84 9.61
CA SER A 634 -1.70 0.25 8.57
C SER A 634 -2.19 -1.15 8.17
N PRO A 635 -2.49 -2.07 9.10
CA PRO A 635 -3.01 -3.39 8.72
C PRO A 635 -4.45 -3.34 8.18
N PHE A 636 -5.23 -2.30 8.49
CA PHE A 636 -6.54 -2.08 7.86
C PHE A 636 -6.39 -1.89 6.34
N PHE A 637 -5.42 -1.09 5.89
CA PHE A 637 -5.13 -0.96 4.46
C PHE A 637 -4.57 -2.25 3.84
N HIS A 638 -3.74 -2.99 4.58
CA HIS A 638 -3.21 -4.27 4.12
C HIS A 638 -4.32 -5.30 3.84
N THR A 639 -5.38 -5.35 4.68
CA THR A 639 -6.57 -6.18 4.44
C THR A 639 -7.22 -5.86 3.09
N TRP A 640 -7.19 -4.59 2.70
CA TRP A 640 -7.66 -4.11 1.39
C TRP A 640 -6.59 -4.20 0.28
N GLY A 641 -5.51 -4.94 0.48
CA GLY A 641 -4.44 -5.11 -0.52
C GLY A 641 -3.63 -3.83 -0.81
N LEU A 642 -3.80 -2.77 -0.03
CA LEU A 642 -3.07 -1.52 -0.17
C LEU A 642 -1.85 -1.54 0.75
N LYS A 643 -0.66 -1.75 0.18
CA LYS A 643 0.61 -1.80 0.95
C LYS A 643 1.09 -0.40 1.32
N GLY A 644 1.41 -0.19 2.59
CA GLY A 644 1.96 1.07 3.08
C GLY A 644 1.62 1.34 4.55
N ALA A 645 2.36 2.25 5.17
CA ALA A 645 2.14 2.64 6.57
C ALA A 645 1.22 3.86 6.65
N TYR A 646 0.26 3.86 7.58
CA TYR A 646 -0.54 5.04 7.90
C TYR A 646 0.29 6.06 8.71
N PRO A 647 0.13 7.38 8.51
CA PRO A 647 -0.76 8.04 7.52
C PRO A 647 -0.14 8.20 6.13
N ARG A 648 1.15 7.87 5.93
CA ARG A 648 1.87 8.07 4.64
C ARG A 648 1.18 7.42 3.44
N ILE A 649 0.49 6.29 3.63
CA ILE A 649 -0.26 5.62 2.57
C ILE A 649 -1.37 6.50 1.96
N LEU A 650 -1.91 7.46 2.73
CA LEU A 650 -2.91 8.41 2.24
C LEU A 650 -2.34 9.39 1.20
N GLU A 651 -1.02 9.58 1.19
CA GLU A 651 -0.29 10.47 0.30
C GLU A 651 0.44 9.72 -0.82
N HIS A 652 0.25 8.39 -0.91
CA HIS A 652 0.95 7.57 -1.88
C HIS A 652 0.57 7.93 -3.33
N GLU A 653 1.57 8.13 -4.20
CA GLU A 653 1.36 8.62 -5.57
C GLU A 653 0.45 7.72 -6.43
N GLY A 654 0.54 6.40 -6.25
CA GLY A 654 -0.25 5.43 -7.04
C GLY A 654 -1.59 5.00 -6.45
N HIS A 655 -1.79 5.10 -5.13
CA HIS A 655 -2.98 4.56 -4.45
C HIS A 655 -3.47 5.37 -3.25
N GLY A 656 -2.96 6.60 -3.08
CA GLY A 656 -3.34 7.48 -1.99
C GLY A 656 -4.78 7.95 -2.06
N GLU A 657 -5.33 8.14 -3.26
CA GLU A 657 -6.75 8.46 -3.45
C GLU A 657 -7.66 7.33 -2.93
N GLN A 658 -7.36 6.09 -3.33
CA GLN A 658 -8.09 4.90 -2.89
C GLN A 658 -7.92 4.67 -1.39
N ALA A 659 -6.72 4.90 -0.84
CA ALA A 659 -6.48 4.85 0.59
C ALA A 659 -7.32 5.90 1.34
N ARG A 660 -7.39 7.15 0.86
CA ARG A 660 -8.25 8.19 1.45
C ARG A 660 -9.73 7.82 1.40
N GLN A 661 -10.20 7.28 0.29
CA GLN A 661 -11.59 6.85 0.14
C GLN A 661 -11.93 5.72 1.13
N ILE A 662 -11.13 4.66 1.17
CA ILE A 662 -11.33 3.52 2.09
C ILE A 662 -11.24 3.95 3.55
N PHE A 663 -10.34 4.88 3.86
CA PHE A 663 -10.23 5.45 5.19
C PHE A 663 -11.49 6.25 5.57
N ALA A 664 -12.03 7.07 4.65
CA ALA A 664 -13.26 7.82 4.86
C ALA A 664 -14.46 6.89 5.07
N ASP A 665 -14.62 5.88 4.20
CA ASP A 665 -15.70 4.89 4.27
C ASP A 665 -15.62 4.07 5.58
N GLY A 666 -14.42 3.62 5.95
CA GLY A 666 -14.17 2.92 7.20
C GLY A 666 -14.48 3.77 8.44
N ASN A 667 -14.11 5.04 8.44
CA ASN A 667 -14.46 5.95 9.53
C ASN A 667 -15.97 6.22 9.61
N ALA A 668 -16.66 6.39 8.49
CA ALA A 668 -18.10 6.59 8.46
C ALA A 668 -18.88 5.37 8.97
N LEU A 669 -18.44 4.16 8.61
CA LEU A 669 -19.03 2.93 9.15
C LEU A 669 -18.71 2.78 10.65
N LEU A 670 -17.48 3.10 11.07
CA LEU A 670 -17.10 3.10 12.48
C LEU A 670 -17.96 4.06 13.31
N ASP A 671 -18.21 5.27 12.81
CA ASP A 671 -19.12 6.24 13.44
C ASP A 671 -20.51 5.63 13.64
N THR A 672 -21.05 4.98 12.59
CA THR A 672 -22.34 4.29 12.65
C THR A 672 -22.35 3.15 13.67
N ILE A 673 -21.28 2.34 13.73
CA ILE A 673 -21.14 1.23 14.69
C ILE A 673 -21.15 1.76 16.13
N ILE A 674 -20.43 2.86 16.38
CA ILE A 674 -20.32 3.49 17.70
C ILE A 674 -21.66 4.12 18.11
N GLU A 675 -22.25 4.95 17.25
CA GLU A 675 -23.50 5.68 17.54
C GLU A 675 -24.67 4.73 17.79
N LYS A 676 -24.81 3.70 16.95
CA LYS A 676 -25.91 2.74 17.03
C LYS A 676 -25.61 1.53 17.91
N LYS A 677 -24.41 1.47 18.51
CA LYS A 677 -23.94 0.37 19.37
C LYS A 677 -24.13 -1.01 18.72
N LEU A 678 -23.75 -1.11 17.45
CA LEU A 678 -23.95 -2.34 16.66
C LEU A 678 -23.03 -3.48 17.09
N VAL A 679 -21.93 -3.13 17.76
CA VAL A 679 -20.89 -4.05 18.20
C VAL A 679 -20.50 -3.69 19.64
N THR A 680 -20.18 -4.70 20.45
CA THR A 680 -19.79 -4.54 21.86
C THR A 680 -18.36 -5.02 22.09
N ALA A 681 -17.54 -4.21 22.75
CA ALA A 681 -16.22 -4.63 23.22
C ALA A 681 -16.28 -5.15 24.65
N ARG A 682 -15.67 -6.31 24.91
CA ARG A 682 -15.52 -6.91 26.24
C ARG A 682 -14.10 -7.37 26.48
N GLY A 683 -13.67 -7.31 27.73
CA GLY A 683 -12.34 -7.77 28.11
C GLY A 683 -12.28 -8.25 29.55
N VAL A 684 -11.29 -9.08 29.84
CA VAL A 684 -10.91 -9.47 31.20
C VAL A 684 -9.39 -9.44 31.29
N TYR A 685 -8.88 -8.94 32.40
CA TYR A 685 -7.45 -8.92 32.68
C TYR A 685 -7.18 -9.07 34.16
N GLY A 686 -5.94 -9.38 34.53
CA GLY A 686 -5.56 -9.49 35.92
C GLY A 686 -4.06 -9.57 36.13
N PHE A 687 -3.68 -9.44 37.40
CA PHE A 687 -2.30 -9.57 37.87
C PHE A 687 -2.20 -10.69 38.89
N PHE A 688 -1.12 -11.46 38.79
CA PHE A 688 -0.91 -12.63 39.63
C PHE A 688 0.52 -12.61 40.18
N PRO A 689 0.71 -12.85 41.50
CA PRO A 689 2.03 -13.15 42.03
C PRO A 689 2.62 -14.35 41.29
N ALA A 690 3.82 -14.21 40.76
CA ALA A 690 4.45 -15.24 39.93
C ALA A 690 5.97 -15.31 40.11
N ASN A 691 6.54 -16.50 39.90
CA ASN A 691 7.99 -16.69 39.85
C ASN A 691 8.35 -17.70 38.75
N ALA A 692 9.52 -17.52 38.14
CA ALA A 692 10.03 -18.50 37.19
C ALA A 692 10.57 -19.74 37.92
N VAL A 693 10.29 -20.91 37.36
CA VAL A 693 10.84 -22.21 37.79
C VAL A 693 11.31 -22.95 36.54
N GLY A 694 12.62 -22.98 36.32
CA GLY A 694 13.20 -23.52 35.09
C GLY A 694 12.77 -22.69 33.87
N ASP A 695 12.06 -23.32 32.94
CA ASP A 695 11.52 -22.66 31.75
C ASP A 695 10.05 -22.24 31.91
N ASP A 696 9.43 -22.48 33.07
CA ASP A 696 8.01 -22.20 33.34
C ASP A 696 7.84 -21.01 34.29
N VAL A 697 6.61 -20.53 34.40
CA VAL A 697 6.21 -19.50 35.38
C VAL A 697 5.06 -20.02 36.23
N GLU A 698 5.33 -20.20 37.53
CA GLU A 698 4.32 -20.55 38.53
C GLU A 698 3.54 -19.30 38.94
N LEU A 699 2.22 -19.38 38.96
CA LEU A 699 1.33 -18.34 39.48
C LEU A 699 0.78 -18.78 40.83
N TYR A 700 0.57 -17.83 41.75
CA TYR A 700 0.12 -18.11 43.09
C TYR A 700 -1.21 -17.42 43.42
N THR A 701 -1.93 -18.00 44.38
CA THR A 701 -3.23 -17.50 44.84
C THR A 701 -3.15 -16.15 45.55
N ASP A 702 -2.02 -15.86 46.20
CA ASP A 702 -1.78 -14.61 46.93
C ASP A 702 -0.27 -14.32 47.07
N SER A 703 0.07 -13.21 47.74
CA SER A 703 1.44 -12.74 47.92
C SER A 703 2.30 -13.64 48.83
N LYS A 704 1.71 -14.60 49.57
CA LYS A 704 2.46 -15.55 50.39
C LYS A 704 3.11 -16.65 49.55
N ARG A 705 2.60 -16.90 48.34
CA ARG A 705 3.16 -17.86 47.36
C ARG A 705 3.23 -19.31 47.88
N GLU A 706 2.34 -19.68 48.79
CA GLU A 706 2.26 -21.04 49.36
C GLU A 706 1.47 -22.00 48.48
N LYS A 707 0.38 -21.51 47.86
CA LYS A 707 -0.53 -22.31 47.02
C LYS A 707 -0.46 -21.84 45.58
N ARG A 708 0.00 -22.74 44.70
CA ARG A 708 0.02 -22.56 43.24
C ARG A 708 -1.43 -22.48 42.70
N LEU A 709 -1.66 -21.49 41.85
CA LEU A 709 -2.92 -21.21 41.19
C LEU A 709 -2.96 -21.88 39.80
N GLU A 710 -2.01 -21.53 38.95
CA GLU A 710 -1.84 -22.04 37.58
C GLU A 710 -0.34 -22.00 37.21
N GLU A 711 0.02 -22.53 36.05
CA GLU A 711 1.39 -22.57 35.53
C GLU A 711 1.39 -22.35 34.02
N PHE A 712 2.25 -21.43 33.54
CA PHE A 712 2.48 -21.23 32.11
C PHE A 712 3.80 -21.84 31.70
N HIS A 713 3.80 -22.53 30.56
CA HIS A 713 4.97 -23.26 30.08
C HIS A 713 5.58 -22.59 28.86
N PHE A 714 6.87 -22.25 28.96
CA PHE A 714 7.60 -21.60 27.86
C PHE A 714 8.65 -22.51 27.24
N LEU A 715 8.96 -22.20 25.98
CA LEU A 715 9.99 -22.85 25.18
C LEU A 715 11.21 -21.94 25.10
N ARG A 716 12.38 -22.56 24.93
CA ARG A 716 13.69 -21.92 24.90
C ARG A 716 14.36 -22.08 23.53
N GLN A 717 14.97 -21.02 23.04
CA GLN A 717 15.77 -21.05 21.81
C GLN A 717 16.91 -22.08 21.93
N GLN A 718 17.03 -23.01 20.98
CA GLN A 718 18.15 -23.96 20.90
C GLN A 718 19.15 -23.65 19.78
N ALA A 719 18.88 -22.65 18.94
CA ALA A 719 19.78 -22.28 17.84
C ALA A 719 21.15 -21.78 18.35
N ASN A 720 22.23 -22.21 17.72
CA ASN A 720 23.60 -21.80 18.07
C ASN A 720 24.15 -20.76 17.09
N ARG A 721 23.52 -19.57 17.00
CA ARG A 721 23.82 -18.60 15.94
C ARG A 721 25.25 -18.07 15.96
N GLU A 722 25.83 -17.84 17.13
CA GLU A 722 27.19 -17.27 17.28
C GLU A 722 27.96 -17.79 18.51
N GLY A 723 27.51 -18.89 19.13
CA GLY A 723 28.15 -19.48 20.32
C GLY A 723 27.94 -18.72 21.64
N SER A 724 27.81 -17.38 21.60
CA SER A 724 27.75 -16.50 22.79
C SER A 724 26.40 -15.83 23.04
N GLU A 725 25.49 -15.79 22.06
CA GLU A 725 24.16 -15.20 22.28
C GLU A 725 23.33 -16.00 23.30
N PRO A 726 22.51 -15.33 24.13
CA PRO A 726 21.64 -16.02 25.07
C PRO A 726 20.55 -16.81 24.34
N CYS A 727 20.33 -18.03 24.81
CA CYS A 727 19.21 -18.90 24.43
C CYS A 727 17.97 -18.46 25.21
N ARG A 728 17.17 -17.56 24.63
CA ARG A 728 16.08 -16.88 25.34
C ARG A 728 14.87 -17.79 25.56
N SER A 729 14.21 -17.59 26.71
CA SER A 729 12.86 -18.05 27.03
C SER A 729 12.08 -16.88 27.63
N LEU A 730 10.75 -16.84 27.46
CA LEU A 730 9.93 -15.79 28.09
C LEU A 730 9.98 -15.85 29.63
N SER A 731 10.14 -17.05 30.21
CA SER A 731 10.34 -17.24 31.65
C SER A 731 11.60 -16.58 32.18
N ASP A 732 12.59 -16.27 31.33
CA ASP A 732 13.78 -15.53 31.76
C ASP A 732 13.45 -14.12 32.26
N PHE A 733 12.29 -13.57 31.89
CA PHE A 733 11.86 -12.20 32.23
C PHE A 733 10.94 -12.14 33.46
N ILE A 734 10.84 -13.22 34.24
CA ILE A 734 10.18 -13.26 35.55
C ILE A 734 11.19 -13.73 36.59
N ALA A 735 11.21 -13.10 37.77
CA ALA A 735 12.20 -13.38 38.80
C ALA A 735 12.17 -14.87 39.19
N PRO A 736 13.30 -15.59 39.10
CA PRO A 736 13.36 -16.99 39.51
C PRO A 736 13.02 -17.16 40.98
N LYS A 737 12.32 -18.24 41.32
CA LYS A 737 11.90 -18.54 42.69
C LYS A 737 13.08 -18.59 43.66
N GLU A 738 14.24 -19.07 43.21
CA GLU A 738 15.48 -19.11 44.01
C GLU A 738 16.03 -17.73 44.43
N THR A 739 15.64 -16.65 43.77
CA THR A 739 16.06 -15.29 44.15
C THR A 739 15.36 -14.80 45.42
N GLY A 740 14.21 -15.39 45.78
CA GLY A 740 13.37 -14.92 46.88
C GLY A 740 12.65 -13.59 46.61
N LEU A 741 12.77 -13.02 45.40
CA LEU A 741 12.13 -11.77 45.02
C LEU A 741 10.67 -11.99 44.58
N ALA A 742 9.83 -11.03 44.94
CA ALA A 742 8.40 -11.06 44.66
C ALA A 742 8.08 -10.42 43.30
N ASP A 743 7.88 -11.23 42.28
CA ASP A 743 7.51 -10.77 40.94
C ASP A 743 6.05 -11.10 40.57
N HIS A 744 5.55 -10.55 39.48
CA HIS A 744 4.17 -10.68 39.02
C HIS A 744 4.13 -10.95 37.52
N ILE A 745 3.04 -11.57 37.08
CA ILE A 745 2.69 -11.68 35.67
C ILE A 745 1.26 -11.19 35.47
N GLY A 746 0.99 -10.55 34.34
CA GLY A 746 -0.35 -10.18 33.95
C GLY A 746 -0.89 -11.08 32.85
N ALA A 747 -2.20 -11.12 32.69
CA ALA A 747 -2.85 -11.81 31.57
C ALA A 747 -4.11 -11.05 31.14
N PHE A 748 -4.48 -11.18 29.87
CA PHE A 748 -5.69 -10.57 29.31
C PHE A 748 -6.34 -11.40 28.20
N ALA A 749 -7.64 -11.17 28.01
CA ALA A 749 -8.39 -11.54 26.82
C ALA A 749 -9.39 -10.42 26.51
N VAL A 750 -9.41 -9.96 25.26
CA VAL A 750 -10.29 -8.89 24.78
C VAL A 750 -10.94 -9.28 23.46
N THR A 751 -12.15 -8.80 23.22
CA THR A 751 -12.86 -8.94 21.95
C THR A 751 -13.64 -7.67 21.63
N SER A 752 -13.77 -7.39 20.34
CA SER A 752 -14.68 -6.41 19.75
C SER A 752 -15.67 -7.10 18.80
N GLY A 753 -15.78 -8.43 18.81
CA GLY A 753 -16.57 -9.16 17.82
C GLY A 753 -18.02 -9.46 18.23
N ILE A 754 -18.47 -9.04 19.40
CA ILE A 754 -19.84 -9.32 19.87
C ILE A 754 -20.83 -8.45 19.08
N GLY A 755 -21.75 -9.10 18.35
CA GLY A 755 -22.68 -8.44 17.42
C GLY A 755 -22.16 -8.30 15.98
N LEU A 756 -20.88 -8.60 15.73
CA LEU A 756 -20.27 -8.48 14.41
C LEU A 756 -20.92 -9.41 13.38
N GLN A 757 -21.13 -10.68 13.74
CA GLN A 757 -21.72 -11.67 12.82
C GLN A 757 -23.09 -11.22 12.31
N GLU A 758 -23.96 -10.74 13.21
CA GLU A 758 -25.30 -10.24 12.86
C GLU A 758 -25.23 -9.03 11.93
N LEU A 759 -24.24 -8.14 12.15
CA LEU A 759 -24.00 -6.99 11.29
C LEU A 759 -23.53 -7.41 9.89
N CYS A 760 -22.56 -8.31 9.80
CA CYS A 760 -22.04 -8.84 8.54
C CYS A 760 -23.12 -9.60 7.77
N ASP A 761 -23.91 -10.44 8.44
CA ASP A 761 -25.01 -11.19 7.81
C ASP A 761 -26.09 -10.25 7.25
N ARG A 762 -26.38 -9.15 7.95
CA ARG A 762 -27.24 -8.09 7.41
C ARG A 762 -26.69 -7.47 6.12
N PHE A 763 -25.39 -7.17 6.07
CA PHE A 763 -24.76 -6.62 4.86
C PHE A 763 -24.76 -7.64 3.71
N ARG A 764 -24.42 -8.90 3.98
CA ARG A 764 -24.45 -9.98 2.98
C ARG A 764 -25.86 -10.23 2.45
N ALA A 765 -26.88 -10.21 3.31
CA ALA A 765 -28.28 -10.33 2.90
C ALA A 765 -28.74 -9.16 2.01
N ALA A 766 -28.12 -7.99 2.15
CA ALA A 766 -28.31 -6.83 1.27
C ALA A 766 -27.37 -6.81 0.06
N HIS A 767 -26.63 -7.90 -0.20
CA HIS A 767 -25.63 -8.01 -1.26
C HIS A 767 -24.49 -6.96 -1.18
N ASP A 768 -24.16 -6.52 0.03
CA ASP A 768 -23.13 -5.50 0.30
C ASP A 768 -21.88 -6.12 0.94
N ASP A 769 -21.14 -6.92 0.15
CA ASP A 769 -19.92 -7.58 0.63
C ASP A 769 -18.85 -6.57 1.06
N TYR A 770 -18.86 -5.37 0.46
CA TYR A 770 -17.95 -4.29 0.81
C TYR A 770 -18.08 -3.90 2.28
N ASN A 771 -19.30 -3.60 2.73
CA ASN A 771 -19.53 -3.23 4.12
C ASN A 771 -19.45 -4.42 5.09
N ALA A 772 -19.71 -5.64 4.63
CA ALA A 772 -19.46 -6.85 5.42
C ALA A 772 -17.96 -7.01 5.74
N ILE A 773 -17.09 -6.93 4.72
CA ILE A 773 -15.63 -7.00 4.88
C ILE A 773 -15.11 -5.79 5.66
N MET A 774 -15.67 -4.59 5.42
CA MET A 774 -15.32 -3.39 6.17
C MET A 774 -15.62 -3.54 7.67
N ALA A 775 -16.79 -4.07 8.02
CA ALA A 775 -17.17 -4.32 9.41
C ALA A 775 -16.23 -5.32 10.09
N GLU A 776 -15.86 -6.41 9.41
CA GLU A 776 -14.87 -7.38 9.90
C GLU A 776 -13.51 -6.73 10.13
N ALA A 777 -13.00 -5.99 9.14
CA ALA A 777 -11.71 -5.31 9.23
C ALA A 777 -11.68 -4.27 10.36
N LEU A 778 -12.77 -3.50 10.55
CA LEU A 778 -12.89 -2.54 11.65
C LEU A 778 -12.97 -3.23 13.01
N ALA A 779 -13.71 -4.34 13.13
CA ALA A 779 -13.76 -5.11 14.36
C ALA A 779 -12.37 -5.63 14.74
N ASP A 780 -11.61 -6.19 13.80
CA ASP A 780 -10.22 -6.61 14.04
C ASP A 780 -9.35 -5.44 14.50
N ARG A 781 -9.48 -4.26 13.87
CA ARG A 781 -8.77 -3.05 14.32
C ARG A 781 -9.14 -2.65 15.74
N LEU A 782 -10.43 -2.75 16.11
CA LEU A 782 -10.90 -2.45 17.46
C LEU A 782 -10.39 -3.47 18.48
N ALA A 783 -10.27 -4.76 18.12
CA ALA A 783 -9.73 -5.79 19.03
C ALA A 783 -8.25 -5.52 19.35
N GLU A 784 -7.45 -5.20 18.32
CA GLU A 784 -6.03 -4.85 18.49
C GLU A 784 -5.86 -3.52 19.25
N ALA A 785 -6.69 -2.52 18.92
CA ALA A 785 -6.72 -1.26 19.66
C ALA A 785 -7.11 -1.46 21.14
N PHE A 786 -7.97 -2.44 21.43
CA PHE A 786 -8.31 -2.80 22.81
C PHE A 786 -7.11 -3.44 23.52
N ALA A 787 -6.38 -4.34 22.86
CA ALA A 787 -5.16 -4.89 23.43
C ALA A 787 -4.13 -3.81 23.76
N GLU A 788 -3.94 -2.81 22.88
CA GLU A 788 -3.02 -1.68 23.09
C GLU A 788 -3.49 -0.73 24.20
N CYS A 789 -4.77 -0.33 24.15
CA CYS A 789 -5.39 0.55 25.14
C CYS A 789 -5.35 -0.09 26.54
N LEU A 790 -5.68 -1.37 26.62
CA LEU A 790 -5.62 -2.13 27.86
C LEU A 790 -4.19 -2.32 28.34
N HIS A 791 -3.23 -2.57 27.45
CA HIS A 791 -1.83 -2.69 27.83
C HIS A 791 -1.31 -1.38 28.42
N LYS A 792 -1.63 -0.22 27.82
CA LYS A 792 -1.29 1.10 28.40
C LYS A 792 -1.86 1.24 29.82
N ARG A 793 -3.14 0.95 29.99
CA ARG A 793 -3.81 0.98 31.30
C ARG A 793 -3.15 0.01 32.30
N VAL A 794 -2.76 -1.17 31.84
CA VAL A 794 -2.07 -2.17 32.65
C VAL A 794 -0.71 -1.67 33.12
N ARG A 795 0.08 -1.02 32.26
CA ARG A 795 1.39 -0.45 32.67
C ARG A 795 1.22 0.63 33.74
N GLU A 796 0.19 1.46 33.63
CA GLU A 796 -0.17 2.47 34.64
C GLU A 796 -0.62 1.83 35.96
N GLU A 797 -1.53 0.85 35.89
CA GLU A 797 -2.02 0.11 37.07
C GLU A 797 -0.95 -0.77 37.71
N TRP A 798 0.08 -1.17 36.97
CA TRP A 798 1.25 -1.87 37.49
C TRP A 798 2.30 -0.92 38.08
N GLY A 799 2.19 0.39 37.80
CA GLY A 799 3.01 1.43 38.43
C GLY A 799 4.29 1.82 37.69
N TYR A 800 4.63 1.17 36.56
CA TYR A 800 5.80 1.54 35.76
C TYR A 800 5.46 2.38 34.51
N GLY A 801 4.17 2.48 34.14
CA GLY A 801 3.70 3.21 32.96
C GLY A 801 3.23 4.66 33.21
N CYS A 802 3.16 5.12 34.46
CA CYS A 802 2.48 6.38 34.82
C CYS A 802 3.09 7.67 34.23
N ALA A 803 4.36 7.63 33.81
CA ALA A 803 5.10 8.79 33.32
C ALA A 803 5.48 8.68 31.83
N GLU A 804 4.88 7.74 31.08
CA GLU A 804 5.31 7.40 29.71
C GLU A 804 5.04 8.51 28.67
N GLY A 805 3.90 9.22 28.75
CA GLY A 805 3.59 10.34 27.86
C GLY A 805 3.58 10.01 26.35
N LEU A 806 3.39 8.74 25.99
CA LEU A 806 3.58 8.23 24.62
C LEU A 806 2.42 8.59 23.69
N SER A 807 2.75 8.92 22.44
CA SER A 807 1.77 9.04 21.36
C SER A 807 1.34 7.67 20.84
N ASN A 808 0.23 7.60 20.08
CA ASN A 808 -0.19 6.33 19.46
C ASN A 808 0.90 5.76 18.53
N SER A 809 1.65 6.63 17.81
CA SER A 809 2.78 6.19 16.99
C SER A 809 3.91 5.58 17.81
N ASP A 810 4.13 6.06 19.03
CA ASP A 810 5.13 5.50 19.93
C ASP A 810 4.68 4.15 20.52
N LEU A 811 3.37 3.99 20.77
CA LEU A 811 2.77 2.71 21.16
C LEU A 811 2.93 1.65 20.06
N ILE A 812 2.64 2.00 18.80
CA ILE A 812 2.84 1.11 17.64
C ILE A 812 4.31 0.71 17.47
N GLN A 813 5.24 1.62 17.78
CA GLN A 813 6.69 1.34 17.77
C GLN A 813 7.19 0.66 19.05
N GLU A 814 6.28 0.30 19.96
CA GLU A 814 6.55 -0.39 21.22
C GLU A 814 7.57 0.35 22.10
N LYS A 815 7.58 1.69 22.11
CA LYS A 815 8.51 2.51 22.92
C LYS A 815 8.18 2.57 24.42
N TYR A 816 7.45 1.58 24.92
CA TYR A 816 7.13 1.43 26.33
C TYR A 816 7.97 0.31 26.96
N ARG A 817 8.01 0.31 28.29
CA ARG A 817 8.59 -0.80 29.05
C ARG A 817 7.64 -2.00 29.05
N GLY A 818 8.20 -3.21 28.93
CA GLY A 818 7.42 -4.45 29.01
C GLY A 818 6.85 -4.92 27.67
N ILE A 819 6.33 -6.15 27.65
CA ILE A 819 5.78 -6.79 26.46
C ILE A 819 4.45 -7.49 26.76
N ARG A 820 3.67 -7.76 25.71
CA ARG A 820 2.38 -8.46 25.77
C ARG A 820 2.33 -9.74 24.90
N PRO A 821 3.17 -10.76 25.12
CA PRO A 821 3.24 -11.94 24.25
C PRO A 821 1.93 -12.73 24.22
N ALA A 822 1.50 -13.06 23.01
CA ALA A 822 0.29 -13.83 22.73
C ALA A 822 0.67 -15.21 22.19
N ALA A 823 0.08 -16.26 22.77
CA ALA A 823 0.31 -17.64 22.32
C ALA A 823 0.05 -17.79 20.82
N GLY A 824 0.90 -18.52 20.11
CA GLY A 824 0.91 -18.66 18.65
C GLY A 824 1.87 -17.70 17.92
N TYR A 825 2.30 -16.61 18.58
CA TYR A 825 3.36 -15.76 18.05
C TYR A 825 4.75 -16.42 18.20
N PRO A 826 5.77 -15.99 17.44
CA PRO A 826 7.08 -16.63 17.42
C PRO A 826 7.79 -16.77 18.78
N ALA A 827 7.49 -15.90 19.75
CA ALA A 827 8.07 -15.95 21.11
C ALA A 827 7.44 -17.05 22.00
N CYS A 828 6.20 -17.44 21.71
CA CYS A 828 5.44 -18.46 22.44
C CYS A 828 4.52 -19.21 21.45
N PRO A 829 5.08 -20.04 20.56
CA PRO A 829 4.32 -20.61 19.44
C PRO A 829 3.29 -21.67 19.84
N ASP A 830 3.33 -22.21 21.07
CA ASP A 830 2.33 -23.17 21.53
C ASP A 830 0.95 -22.50 21.72
N HIS A 831 0.00 -22.85 20.86
CA HIS A 831 -1.37 -22.37 20.93
C HIS A 831 -2.13 -22.87 22.17
N THR A 832 -1.76 -24.02 22.73
CA THR A 832 -2.49 -24.67 23.83
C THR A 832 -2.40 -23.92 25.16
N GLU A 833 -1.41 -23.02 25.31
CA GLU A 833 -1.30 -22.12 26.48
C GLU A 833 -2.51 -21.17 26.61
N LYS A 834 -3.28 -20.95 25.53
CA LYS A 834 -4.58 -20.27 25.63
C LYS A 834 -5.54 -21.00 26.54
N GLY A 835 -5.49 -22.34 26.62
CA GLY A 835 -6.33 -23.11 27.54
C GLY A 835 -6.07 -22.75 29.01
N THR A 836 -4.79 -22.59 29.38
CA THR A 836 -4.40 -22.12 30.72
C THR A 836 -4.89 -20.69 30.96
N LEU A 837 -4.69 -19.79 29.99
CA LEU A 837 -5.20 -18.42 30.08
C LEU A 837 -6.73 -18.36 30.23
N TRP A 838 -7.46 -19.20 29.48
CA TRP A 838 -8.92 -19.27 29.53
C TRP A 838 -9.45 -19.66 30.91
N ARG A 839 -8.79 -20.63 31.57
CA ARG A 839 -9.12 -21.04 32.94
C ARG A 839 -8.74 -19.96 33.96
N LEU A 840 -7.54 -19.40 33.83
CA LEU A 840 -7.01 -18.40 34.77
C LEU A 840 -7.91 -17.16 34.87
N LEU A 841 -8.39 -16.66 33.72
CA LEU A 841 -9.19 -15.43 33.65
C LEU A 841 -10.70 -15.70 33.64
N ASP A 842 -11.13 -16.97 33.66
CA ASP A 842 -12.52 -17.39 33.42
C ASP A 842 -13.13 -16.66 32.20
N VAL A 843 -12.41 -16.70 31.08
CA VAL A 843 -12.65 -15.83 29.92
C VAL A 843 -14.07 -16.00 29.39
N GLN A 844 -14.54 -17.25 29.26
CA GLN A 844 -15.86 -17.53 28.71
C GLN A 844 -16.98 -16.94 29.57
N ALA A 845 -16.90 -17.05 30.91
CA ALA A 845 -17.91 -16.48 31.79
C ALA A 845 -17.87 -14.95 31.79
N ASN A 846 -16.68 -14.35 31.72
CA ASN A 846 -16.48 -12.92 31.86
C ASN A 846 -16.70 -12.12 30.56
N THR A 847 -16.42 -12.70 29.39
CA THR A 847 -16.51 -11.99 28.10
C THR A 847 -17.45 -12.66 27.09
N GLY A 848 -17.72 -13.95 27.24
CA GLY A 848 -18.42 -14.77 26.24
C GLY A 848 -17.51 -15.31 25.14
N MET A 849 -16.20 -15.02 25.18
CA MET A 849 -15.25 -15.55 24.20
C MET A 849 -14.98 -17.03 24.46
N VAL A 850 -14.90 -17.82 23.39
CA VAL A 850 -14.59 -19.25 23.44
C VAL A 850 -13.34 -19.57 22.65
N ILE A 851 -12.75 -20.73 22.90
CA ILE A 851 -11.67 -21.30 22.08
C ILE A 851 -12.16 -22.56 21.39
N THR A 852 -11.75 -22.74 20.14
CA THR A 852 -12.01 -23.96 19.37
C THR A 852 -11.07 -25.10 19.81
N GLU A 853 -11.29 -26.29 19.27
CA GLU A 853 -10.38 -27.43 19.40
C GLU A 853 -8.95 -27.17 18.89
N SER A 854 -8.78 -26.21 17.98
CA SER A 854 -7.48 -25.74 17.48
C SER A 854 -6.95 -24.52 18.26
N PHE A 855 -7.60 -24.15 19.37
CA PHE A 855 -7.32 -22.95 20.17
C PHE A 855 -7.40 -21.63 19.37
N ALA A 856 -8.21 -21.59 18.31
CA ALA A 856 -8.63 -20.33 17.70
C ALA A 856 -9.67 -19.66 18.62
N MET A 857 -9.66 -18.33 18.71
CA MET A 857 -10.56 -17.59 19.60
C MET A 857 -11.81 -17.17 18.82
N TRP A 858 -13.00 -17.31 19.42
CA TRP A 858 -14.25 -16.79 18.87
C TRP A 858 -14.91 -15.81 19.85
N PRO A 859 -15.38 -14.64 19.41
CA PRO A 859 -15.37 -14.11 18.03
C PRO A 859 -13.98 -13.96 17.42
N GLY A 860 -13.87 -13.97 16.08
CA GLY A 860 -12.56 -13.88 15.38
C GLY A 860 -11.75 -12.65 15.79
N SER A 861 -12.40 -11.48 15.84
CA SER A 861 -11.84 -10.21 16.32
C SER A 861 -11.59 -10.23 17.84
N SER A 862 -10.55 -10.96 18.24
CA SER A 862 -10.16 -11.20 19.62
C SER A 862 -8.65 -11.26 19.78
N VAL A 863 -8.15 -10.80 20.93
CA VAL A 863 -6.73 -10.86 21.30
C VAL A 863 -6.61 -11.37 22.73
N SER A 864 -5.67 -12.28 22.99
CA SER A 864 -5.35 -12.73 24.34
C SER A 864 -3.85 -12.91 24.49
N GLY A 865 -3.32 -12.63 25.68
CA GLY A 865 -1.90 -12.80 25.94
C GLY A 865 -1.53 -12.58 27.40
N LEU A 866 -0.23 -12.61 27.64
CA LEU A 866 0.38 -12.34 28.94
C LEU A 866 1.01 -10.96 28.94
N TYR A 867 1.29 -10.41 30.13
CA TYR A 867 2.02 -9.16 30.31
C TYR A 867 3.28 -9.42 31.13
N PHE A 868 4.42 -8.92 30.65
CA PHE A 868 5.71 -8.96 31.34
C PHE A 868 6.18 -7.54 31.60
N ALA A 869 6.54 -7.25 32.85
CA ALA A 869 6.92 -5.91 33.30
C ALA A 869 8.44 -5.66 33.26
N HIS A 870 9.28 -6.69 33.15
CA HIS A 870 10.73 -6.54 33.25
C HIS A 870 11.28 -5.64 32.12
N PRO A 871 12.18 -4.67 32.40
CA PRO A 871 12.66 -3.72 31.39
C PRO A 871 13.45 -4.37 30.25
N GLU A 872 14.05 -5.54 30.50
CA GLU A 872 14.77 -6.31 29.46
C GLU A 872 13.90 -7.29 28.66
N SER A 873 12.61 -7.39 28.99
CA SER A 873 11.68 -8.24 28.26
C SER A 873 11.53 -7.73 26.82
N ARG A 874 11.56 -8.67 25.87
CA ARG A 874 11.53 -8.36 24.44
C ARG A 874 10.95 -9.52 23.64
N TYR A 875 10.35 -9.22 22.50
CA TYR A 875 9.95 -10.25 21.55
C TYR A 875 11.17 -10.90 20.89
N PHE A 876 11.12 -12.22 20.72
CA PHE A 876 12.13 -12.99 20.00
C PHE A 876 11.44 -14.14 19.24
N SER A 877 12.13 -14.75 18.28
CA SER A 877 11.64 -15.94 17.59
C SER A 877 12.26 -17.19 18.22
N LEU A 878 11.44 -18.15 18.66
CA LEU A 878 11.91 -19.42 19.22
C LEU A 878 12.86 -20.15 18.25
N GLY A 879 12.56 -20.09 16.95
CA GLY A 879 13.29 -20.84 15.92
C GLY A 879 13.01 -22.33 16.00
N LYS A 880 14.06 -23.14 15.75
CA LYS A 880 13.99 -24.60 15.74
C LYS A 880 14.39 -25.20 17.08
N ILE A 881 13.64 -26.20 17.53
CA ILE A 881 13.86 -26.98 18.76
C ILE A 881 14.11 -28.45 18.44
N ASP A 882 14.90 -29.12 19.27
CA ASP A 882 15.23 -30.53 19.12
C ASP A 882 14.39 -31.41 20.05
N ARG A 883 14.51 -32.73 19.87
CA ARG A 883 13.66 -33.73 20.53
C ARG A 883 13.79 -33.74 22.05
N ASP A 884 14.95 -33.36 22.58
CA ASP A 884 15.18 -33.28 24.03
C ASP A 884 14.23 -32.26 24.70
N GLN A 885 14.06 -31.08 24.09
CA GLN A 885 13.11 -30.08 24.56
C GLN A 885 11.66 -30.50 24.37
N VAL A 886 11.32 -31.19 23.28
CA VAL A 886 9.96 -31.70 23.05
C VAL A 886 9.57 -32.71 24.15
N VAL A 887 10.47 -33.61 24.52
CA VAL A 887 10.23 -34.60 25.58
C VAL A 887 10.13 -33.94 26.96
N ASP A 888 10.96 -32.95 27.25
CA ASP A 888 10.87 -32.16 28.50
C ASP A 888 9.55 -31.38 28.56
N TYR A 889 9.15 -30.74 27.47
CA TYR A 889 7.89 -30.00 27.37
C TYR A 889 6.67 -30.91 27.49
N SER A 890 6.71 -32.11 26.90
CA SER A 890 5.61 -33.08 26.99
C SER A 890 5.37 -33.52 28.45
N GLN A 891 6.44 -33.71 29.22
CA GLN A 891 6.35 -34.02 30.65
C GLN A 891 5.75 -32.87 31.46
N ARG A 892 6.23 -31.64 31.23
CA ARG A 892 5.71 -30.43 31.90
C ARG A 892 4.22 -30.22 31.65
N LYS A 893 3.79 -30.40 30.39
CA LYS A 893 2.40 -30.22 29.95
C LYS A 893 1.47 -31.39 30.28
N GLY A 894 2.02 -32.54 30.68
CA GLY A 894 1.24 -33.78 30.81
C GLY A 894 0.65 -34.26 29.48
N MET A 895 1.29 -33.94 28.35
CA MET A 895 0.88 -34.33 27.00
C MET A 895 1.77 -35.46 26.48
N SER A 896 1.28 -36.25 25.54
CA SER A 896 2.15 -37.18 24.82
C SER A 896 3.14 -36.43 23.92
N VAL A 897 4.30 -37.04 23.65
CA VAL A 897 5.30 -36.48 22.72
C VAL A 897 4.68 -36.20 21.35
N ALA A 898 3.85 -37.11 20.85
CA ALA A 898 3.18 -36.96 19.56
C ALA A 898 2.21 -35.76 19.52
N GLU A 899 1.52 -35.47 20.62
CA GLU A 899 0.67 -34.27 20.72
C GLU A 899 1.51 -32.99 20.70
N VAL A 900 2.62 -32.95 21.42
CA VAL A 900 3.54 -31.80 21.40
C VAL A 900 4.16 -31.61 20.02
N GLU A 901 4.59 -32.69 19.36
CA GLU A 901 5.13 -32.65 18.00
C GLU A 901 4.12 -32.12 16.99
N ARG A 902 2.83 -32.43 17.17
CA ARG A 902 1.74 -31.85 16.37
C ARG A 902 1.67 -30.33 16.57
N TRP A 903 1.51 -29.87 17.81
CA TRP A 903 1.35 -28.43 18.10
C TRP A 903 2.59 -27.60 17.75
N LEU A 904 3.79 -28.18 17.87
CA LEU A 904 5.06 -27.51 17.60
C LEU A 904 5.66 -27.90 16.24
N GLY A 905 4.89 -28.49 15.33
CA GLY A 905 5.40 -29.05 14.07
C GLY A 905 6.25 -28.09 13.25
N GLN A 906 5.90 -26.80 13.23
CA GLN A 906 6.68 -25.77 12.54
C GLN A 906 8.04 -25.48 13.20
N ASN A 907 8.17 -25.72 14.50
CA ASN A 907 9.36 -25.45 15.29
C ASN A 907 10.30 -26.67 15.39
N LEU A 908 9.93 -27.84 14.90
CA LEU A 908 10.79 -29.03 15.00
C LEU A 908 12.03 -28.94 14.08
N ASN A 909 13.20 -29.29 14.63
CA ASN A 909 14.47 -29.45 13.92
C ASN A 909 14.70 -30.88 13.39
N TYR A 910 13.72 -31.76 13.57
CA TYR A 910 13.74 -33.15 13.14
C TYR A 910 12.40 -33.53 12.51
N ASP A 911 12.37 -34.68 11.83
CA ASP A 911 11.14 -35.24 11.29
C ASP A 911 10.55 -36.23 12.32
N PRO A 912 9.34 -36.01 12.87
CA PRO A 912 8.70 -36.95 13.80
C PRO A 912 8.46 -38.35 13.23
N ALA A 913 8.44 -38.48 11.90
CA ALA A 913 8.26 -39.77 11.22
C ALA A 913 9.55 -40.60 11.11
N GLN A 914 10.71 -40.03 11.45
CA GLN A 914 12.03 -40.70 11.50
C GLN A 914 12.41 -41.03 12.94
#